data_AF-A0A2U9CL86-F1
#
_entry.id   AF-A0A2U9CL86-F1
#
_cell.length_a   1.000
_cell.length_b   1.000
_cell.length_c   1.000
_cell.angle_alpha   90.00
_cell.angle_beta   90.00
_cell.angle_gamma   90.00
#
_symmetry.space_group_name_H-M   'P 1'
#
loop_
_entity.id
_entity.type
_entity.pdbx_description
1 polymer ?
#
loop_
_entity_poly.entity_id
_entity_poly.type
_entity_poly.pdbx_seq_one_letter_code
_entity_poly.pdbx_strand_id
1 'polypeptide(L)'
;MATYCLTVARLQLALGHGARRLHVSAAYRATANVSMSRFEPTSFVNYEKLHSNVDIVRKRLNRPLTLSEKIVYGHLDDPHNQDIDRGRTYLRLRPDRVAMQDATAQMAMLQFISSGLPKVAVPSTIHCDHLIEAQIGGVVDLARAKDVNQEVYNFLSSAGAKYGVGFWKPGSGIIHQIILENYAYPGVMLIGTDSHTPNGGGLGSICIGVGGADAVDVMAGIPWELKCPKVIGVKLTGSLSGWTSPKDVILKVAGILTVKGGTGAIVEYYGPGVDSISCTGMATICNMGAEIGATTSVFPYNHRMKTYLEKTGRGQIAALADEYSDLLVPDEGCEYDQIIELNLDELKPHINGPFTPDLAHPVSEVGAVAEKNGWPLEVKVGLIGSCTNSSYEDMGRAASVAKQALDKGLKCKAQFTVTPGSEQIRATIERDGYSKILGDVGGVVLANACGPCIGQWDRRDVKKGEKNTIVTSFNRNFTARNDANPATHAFVTSPEIVTAMAIAGTLNFNPETDYLTAPNGEKFKLEPPNGDELPARDFDPGQDTYQHPPPDGTSLRVDVSPESNRLQLLEPFDKWSGGDLKDMQVLIKVKGKCTTDHISAAGPWLKFRGHLDNISNNMLIGAVNSENDAINKLKNQLTGEYGGVPDVARHYKANALSWVVVGDDNYGEGSSREHAALEPRHLGGRAIIVKSFARIHETNLKKQGLLPLTFSNPSDYDKIRFDDKISIKGLKTFTPGKPLTAAVKHSDGSEDTLGVIAPPLSEHHPPSLTYALAMQEGKPKTEKRKKTLHYVEQVKMSDPDPSSPVDPPLPLASPRTPLQLSFPFLREGSRVWERERKPPQPGELPSPLPTKRTRTYSATVRAKSGQVLKGVCKNFSRSQGHGFIRPSHGGEDIFVHISDIEGEYVPMEGDEVTYKVCPIPPKNQKIQAVDVVITHLNPGTKHETWSGQIISS
;
A
#
# COMPACT_ATOMS: atom_id res chain seq x y z
N MET A 1 -47.00 30.48 13.84
CA MET A 1 -47.32 31.51 12.82
C MET A 1 -47.95 32.78 13.39
N ALA A 2 -48.79 32.75 14.44
CA ALA A 2 -49.43 33.95 14.98
C ALA A 2 -48.47 34.97 15.65
N THR A 3 -47.35 34.52 16.21
CA THR A 3 -46.32 35.40 16.81
C THR A 3 -45.41 36.09 15.79
N TYR A 4 -45.46 35.67 14.52
CA TYR A 4 -44.63 36.21 13.44
C TYR A 4 -45.26 37.45 12.79
N CYS A 5 -46.59 37.50 12.69
CA CYS A 5 -47.31 38.63 12.08
C CYS A 5 -47.30 39.91 12.95
N LEU A 6 -47.24 39.77 14.28
CA LEU A 6 -47.27 40.91 15.22
C LEU A 6 -45.94 41.68 15.28
N THR A 7 -44.81 41.02 15.02
CA THR A 7 -43.48 41.64 15.08
C THR A 7 -43.17 42.40 13.78
N VAL A 8 -43.63 41.87 12.64
CA VAL A 8 -43.43 42.50 11.31
C VAL A 8 -44.28 43.77 11.16
N ALA A 9 -45.49 43.79 11.70
CA ALA A 9 -46.36 44.97 11.65
C ALA A 9 -45.84 46.14 12.52
N ARG A 10 -45.16 45.85 13.65
CA ARG A 10 -44.58 46.88 14.53
C ARG A 10 -43.30 47.49 13.96
N LEU A 11 -42.52 46.76 13.17
CA LEU A 11 -41.32 47.30 12.50
C LEU A 11 -41.64 48.18 11.28
N GLN A 12 -42.77 47.94 10.59
CA GLN A 12 -43.20 48.76 9.45
C GLN A 12 -43.70 50.16 9.84
N LEU A 13 -44.12 50.36 11.09
CA LEU A 13 -44.58 51.66 11.60
C LEU A 13 -43.44 52.56 12.11
N ALA A 14 -42.25 52.00 12.38
CA ALA A 14 -41.12 52.76 12.93
C ALA A 14 -40.18 53.34 11.87
N LEU A 15 -40.25 52.89 10.61
CA LEU A 15 -39.36 53.30 9.53
C LEU A 15 -40.19 53.93 8.41
N GLY A 16 -40.26 55.26 8.44
CA GLY A 16 -40.95 56.07 7.43
C GLY A 16 -40.50 55.77 5.99
N HIS A 17 -41.37 56.12 5.03
CA HIS A 17 -41.30 55.79 3.59
C HIS A 17 -40.10 56.39 2.84
N GLY A 18 -38.86 55.98 3.16
CA GLY A 18 -37.69 56.60 2.52
C GLY A 18 -36.33 55.90 2.64
N ALA A 19 -36.24 54.63 3.02
CA ALA A 19 -34.95 53.92 3.08
C ALA A 19 -34.79 52.90 1.94
N ARG A 20 -33.72 53.07 1.16
CA ARG A 20 -33.28 52.17 0.07
C ARG A 20 -33.28 50.71 0.52
N ARG A 21 -33.76 49.82 -0.36
CA ARG A 21 -33.63 48.36 -0.24
C ARG A 21 -32.14 47.97 -0.20
N LEU A 22 -31.55 47.93 0.99
CA LEU A 22 -30.34 47.17 1.24
C LEU A 22 -30.71 45.68 1.25
N HIS A 23 -29.96 44.88 0.50
CA HIS A 23 -30.09 43.43 0.41
C HIS A 23 -30.05 42.79 1.82
N VAL A 24 -31.21 42.37 2.32
CA VAL A 24 -31.33 41.62 3.59
C VAL A 24 -30.98 40.13 3.41
N SER A 25 -30.55 39.67 2.22
CA SER A 25 -30.20 38.25 2.01
C SER A 25 -28.79 37.88 2.50
N ALA A 26 -27.90 38.83 2.76
CA ALA A 26 -26.53 38.54 3.20
C ALA A 26 -26.42 38.29 4.73
N ALA A 27 -27.40 38.71 5.52
CA ALA A 27 -27.34 38.66 6.98
C ALA A 27 -27.91 37.37 7.61
N TYR A 28 -28.47 36.46 6.81
CA TYR A 28 -29.13 35.22 7.30
C TYR A 28 -28.42 33.90 6.92
N ARG A 29 -27.26 33.94 6.27
CA ARG A 29 -26.35 32.78 6.16
C ARG A 29 -25.25 32.89 7.20
N ALA A 30 -25.61 32.88 8.48
CA ALA A 30 -24.64 32.50 9.50
C ALA A 30 -24.38 31.01 9.29
N THR A 31 -23.29 30.67 8.60
CA THR A 31 -22.86 29.29 8.40
C THR A 31 -22.73 28.62 9.75
N ALA A 32 -23.37 27.46 9.91
CA ALA A 32 -23.17 26.65 11.09
C ALA A 32 -21.70 26.22 11.10
N ASN A 33 -20.95 26.68 12.10
CA ASN A 33 -19.58 26.23 12.33
C ASN A 33 -19.61 24.75 12.78
N VAL A 34 -19.65 23.81 11.83
CA VAL A 34 -19.64 22.37 12.10
C VAL A 34 -18.21 21.90 12.28
N SER A 35 -17.89 21.42 13.48
CA SER A 35 -16.55 20.93 13.81
C SER A 35 -16.18 19.69 12.98
N MET A 36 -14.91 19.55 12.62
CA MET A 36 -14.37 18.39 11.89
C MET A 36 -14.55 17.08 12.69
N SER A 37 -14.48 17.15 14.01
CA SER A 37 -14.80 16.05 14.92
C SER A 37 -15.15 16.57 16.31
N ARG A 38 -15.65 15.67 17.18
CA ARG A 38 -15.89 15.96 18.61
C ARG A 38 -14.62 16.28 19.40
N PHE A 39 -13.44 15.92 18.89
CA PHE A 39 -12.15 16.13 19.56
C PHE A 39 -11.48 17.45 19.19
N GLU A 40 -11.92 18.05 18.08
CA GLU A 40 -11.38 19.31 17.56
C GLU A 40 -12.50 20.36 17.39
N PRO A 41 -13.16 20.80 18.48
CA PRO A 41 -14.35 21.66 18.39
C PRO A 41 -14.07 23.03 17.75
N THR A 42 -12.80 23.45 17.70
CA THR A 42 -12.35 24.72 17.12
C THR A 42 -11.87 24.61 15.66
N SER A 43 -11.91 23.41 15.07
CA SER A 43 -11.55 23.16 13.68
C SER A 43 -12.82 22.79 12.91
N PHE A 44 -13.11 23.48 11.81
CA PHE A 44 -14.41 23.36 11.13
C PHE A 44 -14.28 22.74 9.73
N VAL A 45 -15.31 21.99 9.32
CA VAL A 45 -15.45 21.53 7.94
C VAL A 45 -15.57 22.74 7.01
N ASN A 46 -14.78 22.79 5.93
CA ASN A 46 -14.68 23.97 5.06
C ASN A 46 -15.08 23.66 3.60
N TYR A 47 -16.36 23.31 3.39
CA TYR A 47 -16.88 23.10 2.03
C TYR A 47 -16.96 24.38 1.19
N GLU A 48 -17.00 25.56 1.81
CA GLU A 48 -16.94 26.83 1.07
C GLU A 48 -15.60 26.99 0.34
N LYS A 49 -14.49 26.70 1.02
CA LYS A 49 -13.17 26.68 0.40
C LYS A 49 -13.09 25.61 -0.69
N LEU A 50 -13.60 24.40 -0.41
CA LEU A 50 -13.64 23.32 -1.40
C LEU A 50 -14.40 23.77 -2.66
N HIS A 51 -15.61 24.31 -2.49
CA HIS A 51 -16.45 24.86 -3.55
C HIS A 51 -15.71 25.91 -4.38
N SER A 52 -15.14 26.91 -3.70
CA SER A 52 -14.41 28.01 -4.35
C SER A 52 -13.25 27.51 -5.20
N ASN A 53 -12.47 26.57 -4.67
CA ASN A 53 -11.33 26.00 -5.37
C ASN A 53 -11.76 25.12 -6.56
N VAL A 54 -12.78 24.28 -6.37
CA VAL A 54 -13.35 23.47 -7.45
C VAL A 54 -13.89 24.36 -8.57
N ASP A 55 -14.56 25.46 -8.27
CA ASP A 55 -15.07 26.40 -9.27
C ASP A 55 -13.96 27.09 -10.07
N ILE A 56 -12.85 27.46 -9.41
CA ILE A 56 -11.68 28.02 -10.09
C ILE A 56 -11.11 26.99 -11.07
N VAL A 57 -10.91 25.75 -10.60
CA VAL A 57 -10.33 24.68 -11.41
C VAL A 57 -11.26 24.29 -12.56
N ARG A 58 -12.57 24.16 -12.32
CA ARG A 58 -13.57 23.83 -13.33
C ARG A 58 -13.59 24.87 -14.45
N LYS A 59 -13.49 26.16 -14.13
CA LYS A 59 -13.38 27.24 -15.14
C LYS A 59 -12.11 27.15 -15.97
N ARG A 60 -11.00 26.69 -15.39
CA ARG A 60 -9.71 26.52 -16.09
C ARG A 60 -9.70 25.29 -16.99
N LEU A 61 -10.22 24.16 -16.50
CA LEU A 61 -10.19 22.88 -17.21
C LEU A 61 -11.33 22.72 -18.22
N ASN A 62 -12.45 23.43 -18.03
CA ASN A 62 -13.62 23.44 -18.90
C ASN A 62 -14.12 22.03 -19.29
N ARG A 63 -14.16 21.12 -18.31
CA ARG A 63 -14.69 19.76 -18.46
C ARG A 63 -15.32 19.27 -17.13
N PRO A 64 -16.19 18.26 -17.16
CA PRO A 64 -16.67 17.58 -15.96
C PRO A 64 -15.50 16.98 -15.16
N LEU A 65 -15.61 17.02 -13.83
CA LEU A 65 -14.64 16.46 -12.91
C LEU A 65 -15.18 15.18 -12.26
N THR A 66 -14.32 14.18 -12.13
CA THR A 66 -14.64 13.02 -11.27
C THR A 66 -14.73 13.46 -9.81
N LEU A 67 -15.29 12.64 -8.92
CA LEU A 67 -15.35 12.95 -7.49
C LEU A 67 -13.96 13.18 -6.90
N SER A 68 -13.04 12.27 -7.21
CA SER A 68 -11.65 12.36 -6.77
C SER A 68 -10.98 13.63 -7.24
N GLU A 69 -11.25 14.08 -8.48
CA GLU A 69 -10.76 15.36 -8.98
C GLU A 69 -11.37 16.55 -8.24
N LYS A 70 -12.68 16.56 -7.95
CA LYS A 70 -13.31 17.63 -7.16
C LYS A 70 -12.63 17.77 -5.79
N ILE A 71 -12.47 16.66 -5.07
CA ILE A 71 -11.87 16.69 -3.74
C ILE A 71 -10.39 17.04 -3.84
N VAL A 72 -9.61 16.37 -4.70
CA VAL A 72 -8.17 16.63 -4.81
C VAL A 72 -7.88 18.07 -5.26
N TYR A 73 -8.53 18.54 -6.32
CA TYR A 73 -8.28 19.87 -6.85
C TYR A 73 -8.86 20.97 -5.96
N GLY A 74 -9.94 20.67 -5.23
CA GLY A 74 -10.48 21.54 -4.20
C GLY A 74 -9.52 21.77 -3.02
N HIS A 75 -8.50 20.93 -2.84
CA HIS A 75 -7.47 21.05 -1.80
C HIS A 75 -6.14 21.62 -2.32
N LEU A 76 -6.09 22.16 -3.54
CA LEU A 76 -4.89 22.83 -4.05
C LEU A 76 -4.53 24.05 -3.20
N ASP A 77 -3.23 24.23 -2.96
CA ASP A 77 -2.67 25.42 -2.32
C ASP A 77 -2.82 26.67 -3.21
N ASP A 78 -2.68 26.49 -4.53
CA ASP A 78 -2.88 27.53 -5.54
C ASP A 78 -3.73 27.01 -6.72
N PRO A 79 -5.07 27.03 -6.61
CA PRO A 79 -5.96 26.54 -7.66
C PRO A 79 -5.94 27.39 -8.94
N HIS A 80 -5.40 28.62 -8.90
CA HIS A 80 -5.34 29.51 -10.06
C HIS A 80 -4.19 29.15 -11.01
N ASN A 81 -3.02 28.79 -10.45
CA ASN A 81 -1.80 28.61 -11.24
C ASN A 81 -1.29 27.17 -11.27
N GLN A 82 -1.85 26.25 -10.48
CA GLN A 82 -1.42 24.85 -10.49
C GLN A 82 -1.60 24.22 -11.88
N ASP A 83 -0.55 23.63 -12.42
CA ASP A 83 -0.63 22.75 -13.59
C ASP A 83 -1.27 21.41 -13.21
N ILE A 84 -2.31 21.02 -13.94
CA ILE A 84 -3.11 19.81 -13.66
C ILE A 84 -3.09 18.94 -14.91
N ASP A 85 -2.38 17.82 -14.83
CA ASP A 85 -2.31 16.83 -15.90
C ASP A 85 -2.12 15.44 -15.30
N ARG A 86 -3.15 14.59 -15.49
CA ARG A 86 -3.23 13.26 -14.88
C ARG A 86 -2.01 12.42 -15.28
N GLY A 87 -1.35 11.82 -14.28
CA GLY A 87 -0.17 11.00 -14.46
C GLY A 87 1.12 11.76 -14.78
N ARG A 88 1.10 13.10 -14.86
CA ARG A 88 2.29 13.89 -15.22
C ARG A 88 2.69 14.93 -14.18
N THR A 89 1.81 15.86 -13.81
CA THR A 89 2.18 16.99 -12.94
C THR A 89 2.20 16.59 -11.46
N TYR A 90 2.87 17.36 -10.61
CA TYR A 90 2.76 17.25 -9.15
C TYR A 90 1.85 18.35 -8.62
N LEU A 91 0.82 17.95 -7.90
CA LEU A 91 -0.14 18.81 -7.25
C LEU A 91 0.40 19.22 -5.88
N ARG A 92 0.30 20.51 -5.54
CA ARG A 92 0.60 21.02 -4.21
C ARG A 92 -0.69 21.16 -3.42
N LEU A 93 -0.83 20.35 -2.39
CA LEU A 93 -2.09 20.11 -1.68
C LEU A 93 -1.99 20.54 -0.22
N ARG A 94 -3.16 20.82 0.36
CA ARG A 94 -3.35 21.13 1.78
C ARG A 94 -4.31 20.13 2.41
N PRO A 95 -3.83 18.96 2.86
CA PRO A 95 -4.66 18.03 3.63
C PRO A 95 -5.22 18.69 4.88
N ASP A 96 -6.45 18.35 5.25
CA ASP A 96 -7.15 18.90 6.40
C ASP A 96 -6.61 18.33 7.72
N ARG A 97 -6.12 17.09 7.69
CA ARG A 97 -5.61 16.41 8.88
C ARG A 97 -4.59 15.31 8.60
N VAL A 98 -3.86 14.96 9.66
CA VAL A 98 -2.85 13.88 9.67
C VAL A 98 -3.26 12.80 10.67
N ALA A 99 -3.05 11.53 10.32
CA ALA A 99 -3.17 10.42 11.25
C ALA A 99 -1.90 9.55 11.23
N MET A 100 -1.46 9.11 12.41
CA MET A 100 -0.26 8.29 12.55
C MET A 100 -0.55 7.09 13.45
N GLN A 101 0.07 5.96 13.16
CA GLN A 101 0.02 4.76 14.00
C GLN A 101 1.35 4.56 14.72
N ASP A 102 1.37 3.92 15.89
CA ASP A 102 2.52 3.89 16.81
C ASP A 102 3.83 3.30 16.24
N ALA A 103 3.77 2.41 15.25
CA ALA A 103 4.97 1.91 14.57
C ALA A 103 5.60 2.92 13.58
N THR A 104 4.85 3.89 13.04
CA THR A 104 5.40 4.95 12.17
C THR A 104 5.43 6.33 12.84
N ALA A 105 4.57 6.57 13.82
CA ALA A 105 4.51 7.80 14.61
C ALA A 105 5.81 8.08 15.35
N GLN A 106 6.52 7.04 15.80
CA GLN A 106 7.82 7.20 16.47
C GLN A 106 8.79 8.02 15.60
N MET A 107 9.02 7.56 14.38
CA MET A 107 9.97 8.19 13.46
C MET A 107 9.44 9.53 12.91
N ALA A 108 8.14 9.64 12.65
CA ALA A 108 7.51 10.89 12.24
C ALA A 108 7.66 11.98 13.33
N MET A 109 7.42 11.65 14.60
CA MET A 109 7.57 12.59 15.71
C MET A 109 9.03 12.94 15.98
N LEU A 110 9.98 12.01 15.85
CA LEU A 110 11.42 12.32 15.94
C LEU A 110 11.87 13.31 14.84
N GLN A 111 11.36 13.13 13.63
CA GLN A 111 11.55 14.07 12.52
C GLN A 111 10.89 15.43 12.84
N PHE A 112 9.66 15.45 13.35
CA PHE A 112 8.98 16.69 13.74
C PHE A 112 9.72 17.43 14.87
N ILE A 113 10.21 16.72 15.88
CA ILE A 113 11.05 17.26 16.96
C ILE A 113 12.29 17.94 16.37
N SER A 114 12.93 17.30 15.38
CA SER A 114 14.13 17.82 14.71
C SER A 114 13.85 19.10 13.91
N SER A 115 12.62 19.36 13.47
CA SER A 115 12.24 20.60 12.81
C SER A 115 12.27 21.83 13.72
N GLY A 116 12.21 21.63 15.05
CA GLY A 116 12.15 22.70 16.05
C GLY A 116 10.82 23.46 16.11
N LEU A 117 9.79 23.04 15.37
CA LEU A 117 8.47 23.67 15.41
C LEU A 117 7.75 23.42 16.76
N PRO A 118 7.01 24.41 17.29
CA PRO A 118 6.43 24.32 18.62
C PRO A 118 5.14 23.49 18.69
N LYS A 119 4.40 23.37 17.58
CA LYS A 119 3.10 22.71 17.49
C LYS A 119 2.78 22.34 16.03
N VAL A 120 2.00 21.29 15.82
CA VAL A 120 1.48 20.92 14.49
C VAL A 120 0.50 21.96 13.92
N ALA A 121 0.50 22.12 12.60
CA ALA A 121 -0.28 23.11 11.87
C ALA A 121 -1.73 22.67 11.56
N VAL A 122 -1.99 21.36 11.52
CA VAL A 122 -3.33 20.80 11.26
C VAL A 122 -3.69 19.77 12.33
N PRO A 123 -4.99 19.49 12.57
CA PRO A 123 -5.42 18.39 13.42
C PRO A 123 -4.65 17.10 13.13
N SER A 124 -4.06 16.53 14.18
CA SER A 124 -3.18 15.37 14.06
C SER A 124 -3.49 14.38 15.17
N THR A 125 -3.43 13.07 14.88
CA THR A 125 -3.67 12.02 15.88
C THR A 125 -2.67 10.88 15.79
N ILE A 126 -2.28 10.32 16.93
CA ILE A 126 -1.50 9.08 17.08
C ILE A 126 -2.42 7.97 17.59
N HIS A 127 -2.29 6.76 17.03
CA HIS A 127 -3.07 5.56 17.36
C HIS A 127 -2.13 4.42 17.78
N CYS A 128 -2.36 3.81 18.95
CA CYS A 128 -1.50 2.74 19.49
C CYS A 128 -2.05 1.33 19.23
N ASP A 129 -1.78 0.79 18.05
CA ASP A 129 -2.39 -0.44 17.54
C ASP A 129 -1.40 -1.46 16.94
N HIS A 130 -0.14 -1.10 16.65
CA HIS A 130 0.84 -2.00 16.01
C HIS A 130 1.78 -2.69 17.00
N LEU A 131 1.79 -2.32 18.28
CA LEU A 131 2.74 -2.86 19.27
C LEU A 131 2.08 -3.84 20.27
N ILE A 132 0.84 -4.27 20.02
CA ILE A 132 0.12 -5.24 20.85
C ILE A 132 0.17 -6.60 20.14
N GLU A 133 0.98 -7.53 20.67
CA GLU A 133 1.09 -8.89 20.12
C GLU A 133 0.05 -9.83 20.71
N ALA A 134 -0.63 -10.54 19.81
CA ALA A 134 -1.58 -11.58 20.16
C ALA A 134 -0.86 -12.82 20.69
N GLN A 135 -1.29 -13.33 21.85
CA GLN A 135 -0.73 -14.52 22.47
C GLN A 135 -1.80 -15.34 23.17
N ILE A 136 -2.54 -14.74 24.11
CA ILE A 136 -3.51 -15.44 24.96
C ILE A 136 -4.93 -14.93 24.73
N GLY A 137 -5.11 -13.62 24.54
CA GLY A 137 -6.42 -12.97 24.48
C GLY A 137 -6.37 -11.51 24.91
N GLY A 138 -7.38 -10.73 24.51
CA GLY A 138 -7.27 -9.27 24.46
C GLY A 138 -6.88 -8.56 25.76
N VAL A 139 -7.44 -8.96 26.90
CA VAL A 139 -7.15 -8.31 28.20
C VAL A 139 -5.69 -8.53 28.64
N VAL A 140 -5.22 -9.77 28.55
CA VAL A 140 -3.87 -10.16 28.99
C VAL A 140 -2.81 -9.61 28.04
N ASP A 141 -3.07 -9.72 26.74
CA ASP A 141 -2.16 -9.23 25.70
C ASP A 141 -2.00 -7.71 25.76
N LEU A 142 -3.09 -6.97 26.03
CA LEU A 142 -3.05 -5.52 26.20
C LEU A 142 -2.27 -5.09 27.45
N ALA A 143 -2.46 -5.78 28.58
CA ALA A 143 -1.71 -5.49 29.81
C ALA A 143 -0.21 -5.68 29.59
N ARG A 144 0.18 -6.81 29.00
CA ARG A 144 1.57 -7.09 28.63
C ARG A 144 2.14 -6.05 27.67
N ALA A 145 1.37 -5.64 26.66
CA ALA A 145 1.82 -4.63 25.70
C ALA A 145 2.10 -3.27 26.36
N LYS A 146 1.28 -2.86 27.34
CA LYS A 146 1.50 -1.63 28.12
C LYS A 146 2.82 -1.70 28.88
N ASP A 147 3.11 -2.82 29.54
CA ASP A 147 4.37 -3.01 30.27
C ASP A 147 5.59 -3.04 29.32
N VAL A 148 5.53 -3.85 28.26
CA VAL A 148 6.65 -4.06 27.32
C VAL A 148 6.96 -2.81 26.49
N ASN A 149 5.96 -1.98 26.19
CA ASN A 149 6.10 -0.81 25.34
C ASN A 149 5.92 0.52 26.08
N GLN A 150 5.96 0.50 27.41
CA GLN A 150 5.73 1.69 28.25
C GLN A 150 6.58 2.88 27.82
N GLU A 151 7.86 2.66 27.50
CA GLU A 151 8.78 3.70 27.04
C GLU A 151 8.27 4.39 25.75
N VAL A 152 7.88 3.60 24.75
CA VAL A 152 7.39 4.11 23.46
C VAL A 152 6.04 4.81 23.63
N TYR A 153 5.12 4.24 24.41
CA TYR A 153 3.83 4.87 24.66
C TYR A 153 3.96 6.18 25.44
N ASN A 154 4.88 6.26 26.40
CA ASN A 154 5.17 7.50 27.12
C ASN A 154 5.76 8.57 26.19
N PHE A 155 6.68 8.18 25.31
CA PHE A 155 7.23 9.09 24.30
C PHE A 155 6.12 9.64 23.40
N LEU A 156 5.27 8.78 22.83
CA LEU A 156 4.19 9.21 21.92
C LEU A 156 3.13 10.06 22.64
N SER A 157 2.74 9.68 23.86
CA SER A 157 1.78 10.43 24.68
C SER A 157 2.30 11.82 25.05
N SER A 158 3.55 11.90 25.54
CA SER A 158 4.18 13.19 25.91
C SER A 158 4.47 14.06 24.69
N ALA A 159 4.89 13.47 23.57
CA ALA A 159 5.06 14.18 22.30
C ALA A 159 3.74 14.71 21.78
N GLY A 160 2.66 13.93 21.86
CA GLY A 160 1.35 14.40 21.47
C GLY A 160 0.86 15.55 22.34
N ALA A 161 1.04 15.45 23.66
CA ALA A 161 0.72 16.54 24.58
C ALA A 161 1.53 17.82 24.29
N LYS A 162 2.85 17.70 24.06
CA LYS A 162 3.73 18.84 23.77
C LYS A 162 3.38 19.54 22.47
N TYR A 163 3.18 18.78 21.39
CA TYR A 163 3.07 19.30 20.03
C TYR A 163 1.64 19.46 19.53
N GLY A 164 0.63 19.21 20.38
CA GLY A 164 -0.77 19.41 20.02
C GLY A 164 -1.38 18.29 19.17
N VAL A 165 -0.92 17.04 19.35
CA VAL A 165 -1.40 15.86 18.64
C VAL A 165 -2.28 15.04 19.58
N GLY A 166 -3.49 14.68 19.14
CA GLY A 166 -4.38 13.79 19.88
C GLY A 166 -3.79 12.39 20.03
N PHE A 167 -3.98 11.75 21.19
CA PHE A 167 -3.36 10.46 21.47
C PHE A 167 -4.41 9.41 21.85
N TRP A 168 -4.58 8.40 20.99
CA TRP A 168 -5.40 7.22 21.27
C TRP A 168 -4.54 6.15 21.95
N LYS A 169 -4.89 5.85 23.19
CA LYS A 169 -4.13 4.94 24.07
C LYS A 169 -4.17 3.49 23.56
N PRO A 170 -3.18 2.66 23.95
CA PRO A 170 -3.18 1.23 23.62
C PRO A 170 -4.51 0.55 24.01
N GLY A 171 -5.10 -0.17 23.05
CA GLY A 171 -6.41 -0.84 23.19
C GLY A 171 -7.61 -0.02 22.71
N SER A 172 -7.42 1.23 22.28
CA SER A 172 -8.47 2.07 21.70
C SER A 172 -9.09 1.48 20.43
N GLY A 173 -8.27 0.82 19.61
CA GLY A 173 -8.65 0.42 18.27
C GLY A 173 -7.59 0.69 17.23
N ILE A 174 -7.79 0.07 16.07
CA ILE A 174 -6.97 0.19 14.89
C ILE A 174 -7.25 1.54 14.21
N ILE A 175 -6.19 2.22 13.79
CA ILE A 175 -6.19 3.59 13.24
C ILE A 175 -7.33 3.85 12.25
N HIS A 176 -7.55 2.95 11.30
CA HIS A 176 -8.53 3.14 10.21
C HIS A 176 -9.98 3.05 10.68
N GLN A 177 -10.24 2.17 11.66
CA GLN A 177 -11.57 2.03 12.24
C GLN A 177 -11.90 3.27 13.06
N ILE A 178 -10.97 3.73 13.91
CA ILE A 178 -11.14 4.96 14.68
C ILE A 178 -11.30 6.17 13.74
N ILE A 179 -10.54 6.23 12.64
CA ILE A 179 -10.71 7.28 11.62
C ILE A 179 -12.11 7.25 11.03
N LEU A 180 -12.62 6.10 10.60
CA LEU A 180 -13.95 6.01 10.01
C LEU A 180 -15.03 6.44 11.00
N GLU A 181 -14.91 6.01 12.26
CA GLU A 181 -15.86 6.29 13.35
C GLU A 181 -15.85 7.76 13.79
N ASN A 182 -14.73 8.47 13.68
CA ASN A 182 -14.55 9.76 14.34
C ASN A 182 -14.07 10.92 13.46
N TYR A 183 -13.30 10.65 12.39
CA TYR A 183 -12.48 11.66 11.72
C TYR A 183 -12.67 11.78 10.22
N ALA A 184 -13.10 10.71 9.54
CA ALA A 184 -13.47 10.75 8.14
C ALA A 184 -14.82 11.48 7.98
N TYR A 185 -14.99 12.19 6.89
CA TYR A 185 -16.26 12.76 6.44
C TYR A 185 -16.21 13.03 4.93
N PRO A 186 -17.35 13.17 4.24
CA PRO A 186 -17.37 13.42 2.80
C PRO A 186 -16.50 14.63 2.42
N GLY A 187 -15.64 14.50 1.42
CA GLY A 187 -14.81 15.60 0.94
C GLY A 187 -13.59 15.97 1.80
N VAL A 188 -13.32 15.33 2.95
CA VAL A 188 -12.06 15.55 3.68
C VAL A 188 -10.86 15.04 2.86
N MET A 189 -9.75 15.77 2.90
CA MET A 189 -8.45 15.25 2.49
C MET A 189 -7.63 14.88 3.73
N LEU A 190 -7.37 13.59 3.91
CA LEU A 190 -6.60 13.04 5.04
C LEU A 190 -5.35 12.34 4.52
N ILE A 191 -4.21 12.59 5.17
CA ILE A 191 -3.02 11.75 4.96
C ILE A 191 -2.72 10.94 6.23
N GLY A 192 -2.30 9.69 6.03
CA GLY A 192 -2.02 8.76 7.12
C GLY A 192 -0.69 8.06 6.94
N THR A 193 0.10 7.88 8.01
CA THR A 193 1.38 7.16 7.94
C THR A 193 1.19 5.62 7.91
N ASP A 194 0.23 5.17 7.09
CA ASP A 194 -0.18 3.79 6.91
C ASP A 194 -0.74 3.56 5.50
N SER A 195 -0.47 2.39 4.89
CA SER A 195 -0.92 2.09 3.53
C SER A 195 -2.43 1.93 3.39
N HIS A 196 -3.13 1.52 4.44
CA HIS A 196 -4.57 1.22 4.43
C HIS A 196 -5.44 2.42 4.80
N THR A 197 -4.82 3.60 4.91
CA THR A 197 -5.50 4.91 5.04
C THR A 197 -6.65 5.12 4.04
N PRO A 198 -6.61 4.61 2.79
CA PRO A 198 -7.74 4.62 1.86
C PRO A 198 -9.07 4.10 2.40
N ASN A 199 -9.09 3.36 3.52
CA ASN A 199 -10.30 2.94 4.23
C ASN A 199 -11.34 4.07 4.40
N GLY A 200 -10.90 5.30 4.70
CA GLY A 200 -11.80 6.44 4.85
C GLY A 200 -12.57 6.84 3.59
N GLY A 201 -12.14 6.38 2.41
CA GLY A 201 -12.87 6.58 1.14
C GLY A 201 -14.26 5.97 1.11
N GLY A 202 -14.54 5.02 2.00
CA GLY A 202 -15.90 4.50 2.23
C GLY A 202 -16.87 5.50 2.86
N LEU A 203 -16.36 6.66 3.30
CA LEU A 203 -17.15 7.78 3.81
C LEU A 203 -16.93 9.05 2.97
N GLY A 204 -16.67 8.87 1.66
CA GLY A 204 -16.58 9.95 0.68
C GLY A 204 -15.31 10.81 0.80
N SER A 205 -14.30 10.31 1.50
CA SER A 205 -13.05 11.02 1.79
C SER A 205 -11.93 10.69 0.82
N ILE A 206 -11.01 11.63 0.57
CA ILE A 206 -9.71 11.32 -0.06
C ILE A 206 -8.68 11.07 1.05
N CYS A 207 -8.44 9.79 1.34
CA CYS A 207 -7.56 9.36 2.41
C CYS A 207 -6.32 8.64 1.85
N ILE A 208 -5.14 9.26 1.89
CA ILE A 208 -3.95 8.76 1.20
C ILE A 208 -2.87 8.31 2.19
N GLY A 209 -2.35 7.10 2.00
CA GLY A 209 -1.21 6.58 2.76
C GLY A 209 0.11 7.24 2.36
N VAL A 210 0.94 7.62 3.34
CA VAL A 210 2.23 8.30 3.12
C VAL A 210 3.31 7.80 4.08
N GLY A 211 4.57 8.20 3.86
CA GLY A 211 5.64 8.04 4.84
C GLY A 211 5.59 9.10 5.95
N GLY A 212 6.38 8.93 7.02
CA GLY A 212 6.42 9.88 8.13
C GLY A 212 6.89 11.27 7.71
N ALA A 213 7.88 11.38 6.83
CA ALA A 213 8.34 12.66 6.32
C ALA A 213 7.25 13.51 5.62
N ASP A 214 6.36 12.90 4.83
CA ASP A 214 5.22 13.61 4.21
C ASP A 214 4.21 14.08 5.26
N ALA A 215 3.96 13.26 6.29
CA ALA A 215 3.13 13.68 7.42
C ALA A 215 3.74 14.88 8.16
N VAL A 216 5.08 14.91 8.30
CA VAL A 216 5.80 16.03 8.89
C VAL A 216 5.65 17.30 8.06
N ASP A 217 5.67 17.25 6.72
CA ASP A 217 5.44 18.43 5.89
C ASP A 217 4.09 19.09 6.21
N VAL A 218 3.02 18.29 6.23
CA VAL A 218 1.67 18.81 6.52
C VAL A 218 1.57 19.29 7.97
N MET A 219 2.11 18.54 8.93
CA MET A 219 2.20 18.98 10.33
C MET A 219 3.02 20.26 10.49
N ALA A 220 4.00 20.52 9.61
CA ALA A 220 4.81 21.73 9.59
C ALA A 220 4.16 22.90 8.82
N GLY A 221 3.01 22.69 8.18
CA GLY A 221 2.35 23.70 7.36
C GLY A 221 3.01 23.91 5.99
N ILE A 222 3.75 22.92 5.49
CA ILE A 222 4.33 22.89 4.14
C ILE A 222 3.30 22.23 3.19
N PRO A 223 3.09 22.73 1.96
CA PRO A 223 2.26 22.03 0.98
C PRO A 223 2.76 20.61 0.73
N TRP A 224 1.84 19.65 0.71
CA TRP A 224 2.15 18.26 0.39
C TRP A 224 2.08 18.04 -1.12
N GLU A 225 3.07 17.36 -1.69
CA GLU A 225 3.11 17.08 -3.12
C GLU A 225 2.57 15.69 -3.45
N LEU A 226 1.68 15.62 -4.44
CA LEU A 226 1.13 14.38 -4.96
C LEU A 226 1.20 14.39 -6.48
N LYS A 227 1.79 13.36 -7.09
CA LYS A 227 1.69 13.18 -8.54
C LYS A 227 0.22 13.07 -8.92
N CYS A 228 -0.24 13.95 -9.82
CA CYS A 228 -1.64 14.07 -10.23
C CYS A 228 -2.17 12.68 -10.64
N PRO A 229 -3.13 12.09 -9.91
CA PRO A 229 -3.54 10.72 -10.17
C PRO A 229 -4.30 10.60 -11.50
N LYS A 230 -4.18 9.45 -12.15
CA LYS A 230 -5.23 8.96 -13.06
C LYS A 230 -6.47 8.53 -12.28
N VAL A 231 -7.59 8.28 -12.95
CA VAL A 231 -8.82 7.79 -12.31
C VAL A 231 -9.32 6.52 -12.98
N ILE A 232 -9.42 5.43 -12.22
CA ILE A 232 -10.03 4.17 -12.64
C ILE A 232 -11.46 4.14 -12.13
N GLY A 233 -12.45 4.12 -13.03
CA GLY A 233 -13.86 4.02 -12.68
C GLY A 233 -14.29 2.55 -12.55
N VAL A 234 -14.74 2.14 -11.36
CA VAL A 234 -15.36 0.83 -11.15
C VAL A 234 -16.87 1.00 -11.05
N LYS A 235 -17.57 0.64 -12.12
CA LYS A 235 -19.03 0.71 -12.21
C LYS A 235 -19.65 -0.52 -11.56
N LEU A 236 -20.46 -0.29 -10.54
CA LEU A 236 -21.20 -1.33 -9.83
C LEU A 236 -22.66 -1.32 -10.29
N THR A 237 -23.17 -2.49 -10.66
CA THR A 237 -24.60 -2.71 -11.00
C THR A 237 -25.15 -3.88 -10.21
N GLY A 238 -26.48 -4.01 -10.12
CA GLY A 238 -27.11 -5.08 -9.31
C GLY A 238 -26.98 -4.83 -7.81
N SER A 239 -27.09 -5.88 -7.00
CA SER A 239 -26.95 -5.81 -5.54
C SER A 239 -26.29 -7.06 -4.96
N LEU A 240 -25.52 -6.89 -3.89
CA LEU A 240 -24.92 -8.03 -3.18
C LEU A 240 -26.01 -8.93 -2.58
N SER A 241 -25.84 -10.25 -2.67
CA SER A 241 -26.82 -11.21 -2.17
C SER A 241 -26.19 -12.46 -1.56
N GLY A 242 -26.90 -13.06 -0.60
CA GLY A 242 -26.51 -14.32 0.02
C GLY A 242 -25.16 -14.24 0.75
N TRP A 243 -24.22 -15.10 0.34
CA TRP A 243 -22.87 -15.19 0.92
C TRP A 243 -21.91 -14.11 0.41
N THR A 244 -22.24 -13.47 -0.71
CA THR A 244 -21.41 -12.41 -1.28
C THR A 244 -21.45 -11.17 -0.39
N SER A 245 -20.28 -10.57 -0.19
CA SER A 245 -20.02 -9.47 0.73
C SER A 245 -19.29 -8.32 0.02
N PRO A 246 -19.19 -7.14 0.63
CA PRO A 246 -18.38 -6.04 0.09
C PRO A 246 -16.91 -6.44 -0.14
N LYS A 247 -16.38 -7.38 0.67
CA LYS A 247 -15.01 -7.88 0.51
C LYS A 247 -14.80 -8.55 -0.84
N ASP A 248 -15.80 -9.24 -1.37
CA ASP A 248 -15.69 -9.96 -2.64
C ASP A 248 -15.53 -9.00 -3.84
N VAL A 249 -16.08 -7.78 -3.73
CA VAL A 249 -15.91 -6.75 -4.77
C VAL A 249 -14.44 -6.41 -4.93
N ILE A 250 -13.74 -6.09 -3.83
CA ILE A 250 -12.33 -5.73 -3.91
C ILE A 250 -11.42 -6.93 -4.18
N LEU A 251 -11.77 -8.14 -3.71
CA LEU A 251 -11.04 -9.35 -4.09
C LEU A 251 -11.12 -9.63 -5.60
N LYS A 252 -12.29 -9.39 -6.20
CA LYS A 252 -12.49 -9.50 -7.65
C LYS A 252 -11.75 -8.41 -8.41
N VAL A 253 -11.84 -7.15 -7.98
CA VAL A 253 -11.09 -6.02 -8.57
C VAL A 253 -9.58 -6.27 -8.48
N ALA A 254 -9.08 -6.78 -7.36
CA ALA A 254 -7.66 -7.16 -7.22
C ALA A 254 -7.25 -8.24 -8.20
N GLY A 255 -8.09 -9.25 -8.45
CA GLY A 255 -7.86 -10.25 -9.48
C GLY A 255 -7.85 -9.69 -10.91
N ILE A 256 -8.63 -8.64 -11.18
CA ILE A 256 -8.68 -7.97 -12.49
C ILE A 256 -7.45 -7.06 -12.70
N LEU A 257 -7.14 -6.22 -11.71
CA LEU A 257 -6.10 -5.19 -11.83
C LEU A 257 -4.71 -5.69 -11.48
N THR A 258 -4.58 -6.79 -10.74
CA THR A 258 -3.33 -7.27 -10.13
C THR A 258 -2.73 -6.28 -9.14
N VAL A 259 -1.65 -6.65 -8.44
CA VAL A 259 -0.95 -5.78 -7.49
C VAL A 259 -0.33 -4.50 -8.10
N LYS A 260 -0.34 -4.36 -9.44
CA LYS A 260 0.24 -3.20 -10.15
C LYS A 260 -0.80 -2.29 -10.81
N GLY A 261 -2.00 -2.78 -11.11
CA GLY A 261 -2.93 -2.10 -12.01
C GLY A 261 -3.48 -0.78 -11.50
N GLY A 262 -3.45 -0.53 -10.19
CA GLY A 262 -3.87 0.74 -9.59
C GLY A 262 -2.75 1.79 -9.49
N THR A 263 -1.51 1.46 -9.82
CA THR A 263 -0.34 2.33 -9.55
C THR A 263 -0.49 3.70 -10.20
N GLY A 264 -0.47 4.76 -9.38
CA GLY A 264 -0.58 6.15 -9.84
C GLY A 264 -2.01 6.58 -10.22
N ALA A 265 -3.03 5.79 -9.88
CA ALA A 265 -4.44 6.12 -10.05
C ALA A 265 -5.19 6.18 -8.71
N ILE A 266 -6.33 6.86 -8.70
CA ILE A 266 -7.37 6.72 -7.69
C ILE A 266 -8.45 5.80 -8.27
N VAL A 267 -8.94 4.83 -7.47
CA VAL A 267 -10.10 4.01 -7.86
C VAL A 267 -11.37 4.66 -7.37
N GLU A 268 -12.25 5.01 -8.29
CA GLU A 268 -13.52 5.68 -8.02
C GLU A 268 -14.68 4.74 -8.34
N TYR A 269 -15.50 4.45 -7.33
CA TYR A 269 -16.65 3.56 -7.48
C TYR A 269 -17.90 4.36 -7.82
N TYR A 270 -18.66 3.90 -8.81
CA TYR A 270 -19.86 4.60 -9.28
C TYR A 270 -20.91 3.61 -9.80
N GLY A 271 -22.11 4.10 -10.16
CA GLY A 271 -23.19 3.28 -10.68
C GLY A 271 -24.20 2.84 -9.62
N PRO A 272 -25.35 2.28 -10.04
CA PRO A 272 -26.50 2.03 -9.16
C PRO A 272 -26.22 1.02 -8.03
N GLY A 273 -25.26 0.10 -8.22
CA GLY A 273 -24.90 -0.89 -7.21
C GLY A 273 -24.21 -0.29 -5.99
N VAL A 274 -23.70 0.95 -6.06
CA VAL A 274 -23.06 1.64 -4.93
C VAL A 274 -24.00 1.76 -3.73
N ASP A 275 -25.27 2.10 -3.97
CA ASP A 275 -26.26 2.30 -2.90
C ASP A 275 -26.67 0.99 -2.20
N SER A 276 -26.31 -0.18 -2.76
CA SER A 276 -26.53 -1.48 -2.12
C SER A 276 -25.49 -1.82 -1.05
N ILE A 277 -24.39 -1.07 -0.97
CA ILE A 277 -23.26 -1.36 -0.09
C ILE A 277 -23.35 -0.48 1.16
N SER A 278 -23.14 -1.04 2.35
CA SER A 278 -23.05 -0.27 3.60
C SER A 278 -21.85 0.67 3.61
N CYS A 279 -21.86 1.71 4.46
CA CYS A 279 -20.70 2.60 4.59
C CYS A 279 -19.42 1.84 5.01
N THR A 280 -19.55 0.92 5.97
CA THR A 280 -18.43 0.06 6.42
C THR A 280 -18.00 -0.92 5.33
N GLY A 281 -18.91 -1.44 4.52
CA GLY A 281 -18.60 -2.24 3.34
C GLY A 281 -17.85 -1.46 2.25
N MET A 282 -18.23 -0.19 2.01
CA MET A 282 -17.47 0.69 1.13
C MET A 282 -16.06 0.93 1.67
N ALA A 283 -15.90 1.08 3.00
CA ALA A 283 -14.60 1.22 3.63
C ALA A 283 -13.73 -0.03 3.45
N THR A 284 -14.30 -1.24 3.59
CA THR A 284 -13.65 -2.53 3.27
C THR A 284 -13.08 -2.53 1.84
N ILE A 285 -13.89 -2.09 0.88
CA ILE A 285 -13.50 -2.03 -0.54
C ILE A 285 -12.36 -1.02 -0.75
N CYS A 286 -12.47 0.18 -0.18
CA CYS A 286 -11.43 1.19 -0.34
C CYS A 286 -10.12 0.80 0.37
N ASN A 287 -10.20 0.19 1.55
CA ASN A 287 -9.06 -0.29 2.33
C ASN A 287 -8.13 -1.16 1.49
N MET A 288 -8.69 -2.21 0.88
CA MET A 288 -7.92 -3.18 0.11
C MET A 288 -7.61 -2.72 -1.32
N GLY A 289 -8.05 -1.51 -1.71
CA GLY A 289 -7.50 -0.79 -2.87
C GLY A 289 -6.00 -0.50 -2.75
N ALA A 290 -5.45 -0.50 -1.53
CA ALA A 290 -4.01 -0.40 -1.32
C ALA A 290 -3.22 -1.57 -1.95
N GLU A 291 -3.81 -2.78 -1.99
CA GLU A 291 -3.16 -3.99 -2.48
C GLU A 291 -2.98 -4.02 -4.00
N ILE A 292 -3.72 -3.20 -4.76
CA ILE A 292 -3.53 -3.02 -6.21
C ILE A 292 -2.59 -1.84 -6.55
N GLY A 293 -2.00 -1.21 -5.54
CA GLY A 293 -1.09 -0.07 -5.70
C GLY A 293 -1.79 1.28 -5.92
N ALA A 294 -3.12 1.35 -5.70
CA ALA A 294 -3.86 2.60 -5.85
C ALA A 294 -3.35 3.69 -4.90
N THR A 295 -3.43 4.95 -5.34
CA THR A 295 -3.10 6.12 -4.51
C THR A 295 -4.09 6.22 -3.35
N THR A 296 -5.37 6.07 -3.65
CA THR A 296 -6.49 5.83 -2.73
C THR A 296 -7.66 5.26 -3.53
N SER A 297 -8.74 4.91 -2.84
CA SER A 297 -10.04 4.60 -3.42
C SER A 297 -11.12 5.49 -2.79
N VAL A 298 -12.23 5.73 -3.47
CA VAL A 298 -13.33 6.58 -2.95
C VAL A 298 -14.70 6.18 -3.51
N PHE A 299 -15.74 6.33 -2.67
CA PHE A 299 -17.15 6.25 -3.06
C PHE A 299 -17.81 7.64 -2.99
N PRO A 300 -18.83 7.94 -3.82
CA PRO A 300 -19.61 9.17 -3.73
C PRO A 300 -20.47 9.23 -2.48
N TYR A 301 -20.69 10.44 -1.97
CA TYR A 301 -21.57 10.65 -0.83
C TYR A 301 -22.99 10.15 -1.13
N ASN A 302 -23.53 9.35 -0.22
CA ASN A 302 -24.88 8.80 -0.35
C ASN A 302 -25.57 8.60 1.01
N HIS A 303 -26.79 8.09 0.96
CA HIS A 303 -27.63 7.89 2.14
C HIS A 303 -27.07 6.86 3.15
N ARG A 304 -26.25 5.90 2.70
CA ARG A 304 -25.58 4.91 3.57
C ARG A 304 -24.52 5.60 4.45
N MET A 305 -23.73 6.49 3.86
CA MET A 305 -22.78 7.35 4.58
C MET A 305 -23.47 8.30 5.56
N LYS A 306 -24.60 8.90 5.15
CA LYS A 306 -25.44 9.74 6.04
C LYS A 306 -25.90 8.97 7.27
N THR A 307 -26.46 7.77 7.07
CA THR A 307 -26.95 6.91 8.16
C THR A 307 -25.81 6.56 9.13
N TYR A 308 -24.62 6.26 8.60
CA TYR A 308 -23.44 5.98 9.40
C TYR A 308 -22.96 7.20 10.21
N LEU A 309 -22.91 8.39 9.60
CA LEU A 309 -22.56 9.64 10.29
C LEU A 309 -23.54 9.92 11.44
N GLU A 310 -24.84 9.78 11.22
CA GLU A 310 -25.85 9.97 12.25
C GLU A 310 -25.67 8.97 13.41
N LYS A 311 -25.48 7.68 13.09
CA LYS A 311 -25.29 6.62 14.09
C LYS A 311 -23.98 6.77 14.89
N THR A 312 -22.99 7.43 14.34
CA THR A 312 -21.72 7.76 15.02
C THR A 312 -21.72 9.15 15.68
N GLY A 313 -22.90 9.78 15.83
CA GLY A 313 -23.05 11.05 16.54
C GLY A 313 -22.61 12.29 15.75
N ARG A 314 -22.51 12.18 14.42
CA ARG A 314 -22.03 13.21 13.49
C ARG A 314 -23.13 13.72 12.54
N GLY A 315 -24.38 13.73 12.99
CA GLY A 315 -25.53 14.18 12.18
C GLY A 315 -25.41 15.62 11.65
N GLN A 316 -24.70 16.51 12.35
CA GLN A 316 -24.42 17.87 11.86
C GLN A 316 -23.52 17.88 10.61
N ILE A 317 -22.54 16.96 10.53
CA ILE A 317 -21.69 16.79 9.34
C ILE A 317 -22.52 16.25 8.18
N ALA A 318 -23.43 15.29 8.45
CA ALA A 318 -24.34 14.78 7.42
C ALA A 318 -25.26 15.87 6.87
N ALA A 319 -25.87 16.68 7.74
CA ALA A 319 -26.71 17.81 7.32
C ALA A 319 -25.93 18.82 6.47
N LEU A 320 -24.69 19.14 6.86
CA LEU A 320 -23.83 20.03 6.07
C LEU A 320 -23.41 19.39 4.73
N ALA A 321 -23.17 18.08 4.69
CA ALA A 321 -22.84 17.37 3.45
C ALA A 321 -24.03 17.33 2.47
N ASP A 322 -25.27 17.21 2.97
CA ASP A 322 -26.48 17.33 2.15
C ASP A 322 -26.58 18.70 1.46
N GLU A 323 -26.18 19.78 2.15
CA GLU A 323 -26.18 21.14 1.56
C GLU A 323 -25.16 21.34 0.43
N TYR A 324 -24.12 20.51 0.40
CA TYR A 324 -23.01 20.58 -0.57
C TYR A 324 -22.88 19.31 -1.42
N SER A 325 -23.96 18.52 -1.56
CA SER A 325 -23.94 17.20 -2.21
C SER A 325 -23.33 17.22 -3.62
N ASP A 326 -23.55 18.31 -4.37
CA ASP A 326 -23.03 18.48 -5.74
C ASP A 326 -21.48 18.49 -5.81
N LEU A 327 -20.80 18.83 -4.72
CA LEU A 327 -19.34 18.74 -4.61
C LEU A 327 -18.86 17.33 -4.27
N LEU A 328 -19.75 16.49 -3.73
CA LEU A 328 -19.45 15.23 -3.07
C LEU A 328 -19.87 14.00 -3.90
N VAL A 329 -20.27 14.24 -5.15
CA VAL A 329 -20.56 13.24 -6.19
C VAL A 329 -19.78 13.60 -7.47
N PRO A 330 -19.48 12.65 -8.37
CA PRO A 330 -18.86 12.99 -9.66
C PRO A 330 -19.76 13.91 -10.50
N ASP A 331 -19.18 14.77 -11.33
CA ASP A 331 -19.96 15.50 -12.33
C ASP A 331 -20.52 14.53 -13.37
N GLU A 332 -21.72 14.82 -13.89
CA GLU A 332 -22.28 14.06 -15.01
C GLU A 332 -21.34 14.12 -16.23
N GLY A 333 -21.09 12.96 -16.84
CA GLY A 333 -20.20 12.86 -18.00
C GLY A 333 -18.71 12.98 -17.68
N CYS A 334 -18.29 12.88 -16.41
CA CYS A 334 -16.86 12.81 -16.08
C CYS A 334 -16.17 11.60 -16.73
N GLU A 335 -14.91 11.80 -17.13
CA GLU A 335 -14.13 10.77 -17.82
C GLU A 335 -13.18 10.03 -16.86
N TYR A 336 -13.20 8.70 -16.96
CA TYR A 336 -12.25 7.80 -16.31
C TYR A 336 -11.19 7.35 -17.31
N ASP A 337 -9.93 7.28 -16.88
CA ASP A 337 -8.81 6.80 -17.70
C ASP A 337 -8.93 5.29 -18.02
N GLN A 338 -9.66 4.56 -17.19
CA GLN A 338 -9.98 3.14 -17.36
C GLN A 338 -11.34 2.86 -16.69
N ILE A 339 -12.15 2.00 -17.30
CA ILE A 339 -13.43 1.55 -16.73
C ILE A 339 -13.41 0.04 -16.51
N ILE A 340 -13.88 -0.39 -15.35
CA ILE A 340 -14.20 -1.77 -15.01
C ILE A 340 -15.68 -1.82 -14.64
N GLU A 341 -16.42 -2.78 -15.18
CA GLU A 341 -17.81 -3.01 -14.80
C GLU A 341 -17.93 -4.31 -13.99
N LEU A 342 -18.68 -4.27 -12.89
CA LEU A 342 -18.96 -5.43 -12.05
C LEU A 342 -20.45 -5.52 -11.75
N ASN A 343 -21.05 -6.65 -12.13
CA ASN A 343 -22.40 -7.01 -11.75
C ASN A 343 -22.40 -7.72 -10.39
N LEU A 344 -22.97 -7.07 -9.38
CA LEU A 344 -23.05 -7.57 -8.01
C LEU A 344 -24.01 -8.77 -7.89
N ASP A 345 -25.00 -8.90 -8.79
CA ASP A 345 -25.94 -10.04 -8.78
C ASP A 345 -25.24 -11.35 -9.17
N GLU A 346 -24.20 -11.26 -10.00
CA GLU A 346 -23.40 -12.39 -10.48
C GLU A 346 -22.17 -12.65 -9.62
N LEU A 347 -21.75 -11.67 -8.82
CA LEU A 347 -20.59 -11.81 -7.96
C LEU A 347 -20.85 -12.87 -6.88
N LYS A 348 -19.92 -13.80 -6.74
CA LYS A 348 -19.92 -14.89 -5.76
C LYS A 348 -18.77 -14.75 -4.78
N PRO A 349 -18.81 -15.44 -3.61
CA PRO A 349 -17.73 -15.40 -2.63
C PRO A 349 -16.37 -15.72 -3.25
N HIS A 350 -15.36 -14.91 -2.92
CA HIS A 350 -13.98 -15.03 -3.38
C HIS A 350 -13.01 -15.24 -2.21
N ILE A 351 -11.89 -15.86 -2.53
CA ILE A 351 -10.77 -16.10 -1.64
C ILE A 351 -9.46 -15.94 -2.42
N ASN A 352 -8.58 -15.04 -1.98
CA ASN A 352 -7.35 -14.74 -2.71
C ASN A 352 -6.12 -15.28 -1.97
N GLY A 353 -5.13 -15.80 -2.70
CA GLY A 353 -3.88 -16.31 -2.14
C GLY A 353 -3.29 -17.53 -2.86
N PRO A 354 -2.17 -18.10 -2.34
CA PRO A 354 -1.73 -17.98 -0.95
C PRO A 354 -0.62 -16.98 -0.61
N PHE A 355 0.01 -16.34 -1.60
CA PHE A 355 1.19 -15.47 -1.38
C PHE A 355 1.06 -14.05 -1.98
N THR A 356 -0.10 -13.74 -2.54
CA THR A 356 -0.39 -12.46 -3.18
C THR A 356 -1.90 -12.19 -3.10
N PRO A 357 -2.32 -10.93 -2.88
CA PRO A 357 -3.73 -10.58 -2.69
C PRO A 357 -4.52 -10.54 -4.00
N ASP A 358 -3.87 -10.65 -5.15
CA ASP A 358 -4.49 -10.63 -6.48
C ASP A 358 -4.69 -12.02 -7.11
N LEU A 359 -4.19 -13.09 -6.49
CA LEU A 359 -4.42 -14.44 -6.97
C LEU A 359 -5.81 -14.90 -6.51
N ALA A 360 -6.83 -14.49 -7.26
CA ALA A 360 -8.23 -14.62 -6.91
C ALA A 360 -8.83 -15.96 -7.35
N HIS A 361 -9.59 -16.58 -6.45
CA HIS A 361 -10.36 -17.80 -6.71
C HIS A 361 -11.79 -17.61 -6.20
N PRO A 362 -12.82 -18.07 -6.91
CA PRO A 362 -14.12 -18.34 -6.30
C PRO A 362 -13.96 -19.34 -5.15
N VAL A 363 -14.71 -19.17 -4.06
CA VAL A 363 -14.67 -20.10 -2.91
C VAL A 363 -15.03 -21.53 -3.34
N SER A 364 -15.90 -21.69 -4.33
CA SER A 364 -16.28 -22.98 -4.90
C SER A 364 -15.13 -23.75 -5.58
N GLU A 365 -14.03 -23.08 -5.92
CA GLU A 365 -12.92 -23.67 -6.70
C GLU A 365 -11.64 -23.86 -5.88
N VAL A 366 -11.48 -23.14 -4.76
CA VAL A 366 -10.20 -23.07 -4.03
C VAL A 366 -9.72 -24.43 -3.53
N GLY A 367 -10.63 -25.34 -3.15
CA GLY A 367 -10.28 -26.69 -2.71
C GLY A 367 -9.58 -27.51 -3.80
N ALA A 368 -10.19 -27.59 -4.99
CA ALA A 368 -9.61 -28.29 -6.14
C ALA A 368 -8.29 -27.66 -6.61
N VAL A 369 -8.21 -26.31 -6.57
CA VAL A 369 -6.97 -25.58 -6.90
C VAL A 369 -5.87 -25.87 -5.86
N ALA A 370 -6.21 -25.94 -4.58
CA ALA A 370 -5.29 -26.27 -3.51
C ALA A 370 -4.72 -27.67 -3.68
N GLU A 371 -5.55 -28.68 -3.98
CA GLU A 371 -5.08 -30.04 -4.27
C GLU A 371 -4.12 -30.07 -5.46
N LYS A 372 -4.50 -29.42 -6.57
CA LYS A 372 -3.70 -29.37 -7.79
C LYS A 372 -2.33 -28.72 -7.58
N ASN A 373 -2.25 -27.68 -6.75
CA ASN A 373 -1.01 -26.94 -6.49
C ASN A 373 -0.28 -27.44 -5.22
N GLY A 374 -0.80 -28.48 -4.56
CA GLY A 374 -0.25 -29.03 -3.33
C GLY A 374 -0.30 -28.07 -2.14
N TRP A 375 -1.25 -27.13 -2.10
CA TRP A 375 -1.48 -26.27 -0.94
C TRP A 375 -2.18 -27.08 0.18
N PRO A 376 -1.84 -26.89 1.46
CA PRO A 376 -2.48 -27.64 2.54
C PRO A 376 -3.98 -27.34 2.59
N LEU A 377 -4.81 -28.38 2.52
CA LEU A 377 -6.27 -28.21 2.61
C LEU A 377 -6.73 -27.92 4.05
N GLU A 378 -6.07 -28.50 5.05
CA GLU A 378 -6.40 -28.31 6.45
C GLU A 378 -6.20 -26.83 6.84
N VAL A 379 -7.27 -26.18 7.28
CA VAL A 379 -7.21 -24.83 7.83
C VAL A 379 -6.79 -24.95 9.28
N LYS A 380 -5.58 -24.48 9.61
CA LYS A 380 -5.07 -24.52 10.99
C LYS A 380 -5.70 -23.42 11.85
N VAL A 381 -5.81 -22.22 11.29
CA VAL A 381 -6.32 -21.03 12.00
C VAL A 381 -7.18 -20.18 11.06
N GLY A 382 -8.39 -19.85 11.52
CA GLY A 382 -9.25 -18.80 10.96
C GLY A 382 -9.10 -17.52 11.76
N LEU A 383 -8.85 -16.38 11.09
CA LEU A 383 -8.67 -15.09 11.75
C LEU A 383 -9.62 -14.04 11.16
N ILE A 384 -10.59 -13.57 11.95
CA ILE A 384 -11.48 -12.49 11.55
C ILE A 384 -11.14 -11.17 12.24
N GLY A 385 -11.53 -10.05 11.62
CA GLY A 385 -11.30 -8.71 12.15
C GLY A 385 -10.21 -7.94 11.41
N SER A 386 -9.37 -7.22 12.17
CA SER A 386 -8.44 -6.20 11.67
C SER A 386 -9.15 -5.02 11.00
N CYS A 387 -8.42 -4.00 10.52
CA CYS A 387 -9.00 -2.79 9.94
C CYS A 387 -9.91 -3.03 8.72
N THR A 388 -9.75 -4.13 7.99
CA THR A 388 -10.48 -4.36 6.73
C THR A 388 -11.90 -4.90 6.96
N ASN A 389 -12.12 -5.77 7.94
CA ASN A 389 -13.40 -6.45 8.15
C ASN A 389 -13.66 -6.68 9.65
N SER A 390 -13.83 -5.58 10.41
CA SER A 390 -14.11 -5.62 11.84
C SER A 390 -15.22 -4.67 12.28
N SER A 391 -16.09 -4.26 11.34
CA SER A 391 -17.26 -3.46 11.66
C SER A 391 -18.31 -4.26 12.44
N TYR A 392 -19.33 -3.58 12.94
CA TYR A 392 -20.47 -4.24 13.59
C TYR A 392 -21.18 -5.22 12.64
N GLU A 393 -21.36 -4.84 11.37
CA GLU A 393 -21.93 -5.69 10.31
C GLU A 393 -21.08 -6.95 10.08
N ASP A 394 -19.75 -6.80 9.95
CA ASP A 394 -18.82 -7.93 9.76
C ASP A 394 -18.93 -8.93 10.92
N MET A 395 -18.95 -8.42 12.16
CA MET A 395 -19.05 -9.25 13.37
C MET A 395 -20.41 -9.93 13.48
N GLY A 396 -21.50 -9.24 13.09
CA GLY A 396 -22.84 -9.80 13.03
C GLY A 396 -22.96 -10.94 12.03
N ARG A 397 -22.43 -10.76 10.81
CA ARG A 397 -22.42 -11.81 9.77
C ARG A 397 -21.62 -13.04 10.22
N ALA A 398 -20.44 -12.85 10.81
CA ALA A 398 -19.65 -13.95 11.38
C ALA A 398 -20.39 -14.65 12.54
N ALA A 399 -20.98 -13.88 13.46
CA ALA A 399 -21.74 -14.43 14.58
C ALA A 399 -22.99 -15.21 14.11
N SER A 400 -23.65 -14.78 13.03
CA SER A 400 -24.76 -15.50 12.42
C SER A 400 -24.36 -16.90 11.95
N VAL A 401 -23.24 -17.04 11.24
CA VAL A 401 -22.70 -18.36 10.85
C VAL A 401 -22.32 -19.19 12.06
N ALA A 402 -21.62 -18.60 13.03
CA ALA A 402 -21.21 -19.29 14.26
C ALA A 402 -22.43 -19.80 15.06
N LYS A 403 -23.51 -19.01 15.12
CA LYS A 403 -24.75 -19.38 15.81
C LYS A 403 -25.39 -20.61 15.16
N GLN A 404 -25.46 -20.68 13.82
CA GLN A 404 -26.01 -21.83 13.12
C GLN A 404 -25.26 -23.13 13.47
N ALA A 405 -23.93 -23.05 13.57
CA ALA A 405 -23.11 -24.19 14.00
C ALA A 405 -23.37 -24.58 15.46
N LEU A 406 -23.46 -23.60 16.37
CA LEU A 406 -23.75 -23.82 17.78
C LEU A 406 -25.15 -24.43 18.02
N ASP A 407 -26.16 -23.98 17.28
CA ASP A 407 -27.53 -24.52 17.34
C ASP A 407 -27.56 -26.02 16.95
N LYS A 408 -26.55 -26.48 16.20
CA LYS A 408 -26.33 -27.88 15.81
C LYS A 408 -25.26 -28.59 16.65
N GLY A 409 -24.77 -27.97 17.72
CA GLY A 409 -23.78 -28.53 18.64
C GLY A 409 -22.35 -28.61 18.09
N LEU A 410 -22.05 -27.85 17.02
CA LEU A 410 -20.70 -27.77 16.45
C LEU A 410 -19.88 -26.62 17.03
N LYS A 411 -18.57 -26.79 16.97
CA LYS A 411 -17.54 -25.79 17.26
C LYS A 411 -16.54 -25.74 16.13
N CYS A 412 -15.68 -24.71 16.12
CA CYS A 412 -14.58 -24.61 15.16
C CYS A 412 -13.65 -25.82 15.25
N LYS A 413 -13.34 -26.40 14.09
CA LYS A 413 -12.30 -27.44 13.96
C LYS A 413 -10.92 -26.81 13.86
N ALA A 414 -10.81 -25.68 13.17
CA ALA A 414 -9.62 -24.85 13.18
C ALA A 414 -9.57 -24.00 14.45
N GLN A 415 -8.39 -23.53 14.85
CA GLN A 415 -8.34 -22.44 15.84
C GLN A 415 -8.99 -21.19 15.25
N PHE A 416 -9.63 -20.38 16.09
CA PHE A 416 -10.38 -19.22 15.63
C PHE A 416 -10.08 -17.99 16.48
N THR A 417 -9.80 -16.86 15.83
CA THR A 417 -9.50 -15.59 16.52
C THR A 417 -10.34 -14.46 15.95
N VAL A 418 -10.71 -13.51 16.82
CA VAL A 418 -11.57 -12.38 16.51
C VAL A 418 -10.91 -11.09 16.98
N THR A 419 -10.69 -10.15 16.07
CA THR A 419 -10.07 -8.85 16.38
C THR A 419 -11.07 -7.71 16.14
N PRO A 420 -11.68 -7.11 17.18
CA PRO A 420 -12.50 -5.92 17.02
C PRO A 420 -11.67 -4.75 16.50
N GLY A 421 -12.27 -3.91 15.65
CA GLY A 421 -11.57 -2.78 15.06
C GLY A 421 -11.35 -1.63 16.04
N SER A 422 -12.23 -1.48 17.04
CA SER A 422 -12.14 -0.44 18.07
C SER A 422 -12.75 -0.89 19.39
N GLU A 423 -12.47 -0.13 20.44
CA GLU A 423 -13.12 -0.28 21.74
C GLU A 423 -14.64 -0.07 21.63
N GLN A 424 -15.07 0.85 20.77
CA GLN A 424 -16.48 1.09 20.49
C GLN A 424 -17.14 -0.14 19.85
N ILE A 425 -16.51 -0.75 18.85
CA ILE A 425 -17.00 -2.02 18.28
C ILE A 425 -17.01 -3.10 19.35
N ARG A 426 -15.89 -3.34 20.03
CA ARG A 426 -15.76 -4.39 21.05
C ARG A 426 -16.86 -4.30 22.11
N ALA A 427 -17.06 -3.12 22.70
CA ALA A 427 -18.09 -2.89 23.70
C ALA A 427 -19.50 -3.12 23.14
N THR A 428 -19.77 -2.65 21.91
CA THR A 428 -21.07 -2.81 21.27
C THR A 428 -21.39 -4.27 20.96
N ILE A 429 -20.45 -5.02 20.36
CA ILE A 429 -20.66 -6.43 20.00
C ILE A 429 -20.69 -7.36 21.23
N GLU A 430 -20.06 -6.95 22.34
CA GLU A 430 -20.17 -7.65 23.62
C GLU A 430 -21.57 -7.45 24.22
N ARG A 431 -22.03 -6.20 24.27
CA ARG A 431 -23.37 -5.84 24.75
C ARG A 431 -24.48 -6.54 23.95
N ASP A 432 -24.33 -6.59 22.63
CA ASP A 432 -25.35 -7.16 21.73
C ASP A 432 -25.20 -8.69 21.55
N GLY A 433 -24.21 -9.31 22.22
CA GLY A 433 -24.09 -10.77 22.37
C GLY A 433 -23.27 -11.48 21.29
N TYR A 434 -22.80 -10.78 20.26
CA TYR A 434 -21.97 -11.39 19.20
C TYR A 434 -20.65 -11.92 19.73
N SER A 435 -19.99 -11.19 20.65
CA SER A 435 -18.73 -11.67 21.26
C SER A 435 -18.91 -13.00 21.98
N LYS A 436 -20.06 -13.19 22.64
CA LYS A 436 -20.36 -14.45 23.34
C LYS A 436 -20.53 -15.59 22.34
N ILE A 437 -21.29 -15.39 21.26
CA ILE A 437 -21.51 -16.40 20.22
C ILE A 437 -20.18 -16.82 19.58
N LEU A 438 -19.34 -15.84 19.22
CA LEU A 438 -18.03 -16.10 18.64
C LEU A 438 -17.08 -16.81 19.63
N GLY A 439 -17.18 -16.50 20.92
CA GLY A 439 -16.46 -17.22 21.97
C GLY A 439 -16.95 -18.67 22.16
N ASP A 440 -18.27 -18.88 22.19
CA ASP A 440 -18.90 -20.18 22.42
C ASP A 440 -18.52 -21.21 21.34
N VAL A 441 -18.38 -20.76 20.07
CA VAL A 441 -17.95 -21.62 18.95
C VAL A 441 -16.44 -21.94 18.99
N GLY A 442 -15.70 -21.35 19.92
CA GLY A 442 -14.26 -21.60 20.13
C GLY A 442 -13.34 -20.45 19.70
N GLY A 443 -13.88 -19.26 19.45
CA GLY A 443 -13.11 -18.07 19.11
C GLY A 443 -12.43 -17.43 20.32
N VAL A 444 -11.21 -16.94 20.11
CA VAL A 444 -10.50 -16.08 21.08
C VAL A 444 -10.61 -14.63 20.63
N VAL A 445 -11.22 -13.79 21.45
CA VAL A 445 -11.26 -12.34 21.21
C VAL A 445 -9.92 -11.72 21.58
N LEU A 446 -9.23 -11.18 20.58
CA LEU A 446 -7.95 -10.49 20.71
C LEU A 446 -8.16 -9.02 21.09
N ALA A 447 -7.06 -8.33 21.38
CA ALA A 447 -7.10 -6.89 21.67
C ALA A 447 -7.53 -6.09 20.42
N ASN A 448 -8.06 -4.89 20.62
CA ASN A 448 -8.45 -3.99 19.53
C ASN A 448 -7.19 -3.37 18.88
N ALA A 449 -6.46 -4.18 18.12
CA ALA A 449 -5.12 -3.89 17.62
C ALA A 449 -4.84 -4.65 16.31
N CYS A 450 -3.81 -4.29 15.57
CA CYS A 450 -3.46 -4.95 14.31
C CYS A 450 -3.09 -6.44 14.50
N GLY A 451 -2.34 -6.75 15.57
CA GLY A 451 -1.99 -8.12 15.97
C GLY A 451 -1.47 -9.00 14.81
N PRO A 452 -2.09 -10.17 14.54
CA PRO A 452 -1.66 -11.09 13.49
C PRO A 452 -1.64 -10.51 12.06
N CYS A 453 -2.34 -9.41 11.79
CA CYS A 453 -2.37 -8.79 10.47
C CYS A 453 -0.98 -8.29 10.02
N ILE A 454 -0.17 -7.84 10.98
CA ILE A 454 1.16 -7.28 10.73
C ILE A 454 2.31 -8.16 11.27
N GLY A 455 1.99 -9.35 11.76
CA GLY A 455 2.96 -10.30 12.31
C GLY A 455 3.24 -10.17 13.80
N GLN A 456 2.42 -9.42 14.55
CA GLN A 456 2.48 -9.33 16.01
C GLN A 456 1.62 -10.46 16.59
N TRP A 457 2.11 -11.68 16.39
CA TRP A 457 1.44 -12.89 16.81
C TRP A 457 2.47 -13.92 17.27
N ASP A 458 2.37 -14.29 18.54
CA ASP A 458 3.13 -15.40 19.10
C ASP A 458 2.43 -16.73 18.78
N ARG A 459 2.60 -17.17 17.53
CA ARG A 459 1.97 -18.39 17.00
C ARG A 459 2.66 -19.65 17.54
N ARG A 460 1.86 -20.60 18.06
CA ARG A 460 2.37 -21.82 18.73
C ARG A 460 1.90 -23.16 18.16
N ASP A 461 0.93 -23.18 17.25
CA ASP A 461 0.32 -24.39 16.70
C ASP A 461 1.17 -25.12 15.64
N VAL A 462 2.16 -24.44 15.06
CA VAL A 462 3.04 -24.99 14.02
C VAL A 462 4.52 -24.66 14.30
N LYS A 463 5.42 -25.51 13.81
CA LYS A 463 6.86 -25.24 13.87
C LYS A 463 7.27 -24.29 12.75
N LYS A 464 8.35 -23.52 12.96
CA LYS A 464 8.93 -22.69 11.90
C LYS A 464 9.32 -23.54 10.69
N GLY A 465 8.91 -23.13 9.49
CA GLY A 465 9.14 -23.86 8.24
C GLY A 465 8.11 -24.95 7.94
N GLU A 466 7.17 -25.21 8.85
CA GLU A 466 6.07 -26.14 8.60
C GLU A 466 5.10 -25.57 7.56
N LYS A 467 4.73 -26.39 6.57
CA LYS A 467 3.77 -26.03 5.53
C LYS A 467 2.35 -26.18 6.08
N ASN A 468 1.61 -25.08 6.14
CA ASN A 468 0.26 -25.05 6.69
C ASN A 468 -0.59 -23.97 6.01
N THR A 469 -1.90 -24.00 6.25
CA THR A 469 -2.85 -23.00 5.74
C THR A 469 -3.50 -22.20 6.86
N ILE A 470 -3.65 -20.90 6.64
CA ILE A 470 -4.51 -20.00 7.42
C ILE A 470 -5.45 -19.24 6.48
N VAL A 471 -6.65 -18.94 6.98
CA VAL A 471 -7.65 -18.15 6.25
C VAL A 471 -8.00 -16.95 7.09
N THR A 472 -7.95 -15.75 6.51
CA THR A 472 -8.09 -14.50 7.25
C THR A 472 -9.07 -13.54 6.57
N SER A 473 -9.70 -12.67 7.35
CA SER A 473 -10.49 -11.55 6.80
C SER A 473 -9.67 -10.28 6.60
N PHE A 474 -8.34 -10.40 6.58
CA PHE A 474 -7.43 -9.28 6.38
C PHE A 474 -7.33 -8.91 4.89
N ASN A 475 -6.31 -8.14 4.52
CA ASN A 475 -6.07 -7.68 3.15
C ASN A 475 -4.81 -8.29 2.52
N ARG A 476 -3.76 -8.55 3.32
CA ARG A 476 -2.44 -8.94 2.83
C ARG A 476 -2.02 -10.32 3.31
N ASN A 477 -1.51 -11.12 2.36
CA ASN A 477 -1.05 -12.49 2.55
C ASN A 477 0.33 -12.74 1.92
N PHE A 478 1.21 -11.74 1.91
CA PHE A 478 2.58 -11.96 1.47
C PHE A 478 3.28 -13.00 2.34
N THR A 479 4.27 -13.69 1.75
CA THR A 479 5.09 -14.70 2.43
C THR A 479 5.56 -14.20 3.79
N ALA A 480 5.38 -15.05 4.81
CA ALA A 480 5.82 -14.77 6.19
C ALA A 480 5.20 -13.51 6.85
N ARG A 481 4.12 -12.93 6.30
CA ARG A 481 3.53 -11.71 6.87
C ARG A 481 2.92 -11.92 8.26
N ASN A 482 2.11 -12.95 8.45
CA ASN A 482 1.26 -13.08 9.63
C ASN A 482 1.96 -13.70 10.85
N ASP A 483 2.95 -14.55 10.63
CA ASP A 483 3.62 -15.35 11.68
C ASP A 483 5.14 -15.53 11.43
N ALA A 484 5.68 -14.74 10.50
CA ALA A 484 7.06 -14.85 10.01
C ALA A 484 7.41 -16.21 9.37
N ASN A 485 6.50 -17.18 9.20
CA ASN A 485 6.78 -18.49 8.61
C ASN A 485 6.63 -18.45 7.07
N PRO A 486 7.71 -18.62 6.28
CA PRO A 486 7.61 -18.57 4.82
C PRO A 486 6.78 -19.70 4.20
N ALA A 487 6.60 -20.81 4.92
CA ALA A 487 5.85 -21.97 4.45
C ALA A 487 4.33 -21.87 4.69
N THR A 488 3.87 -20.85 5.42
CA THR A 488 2.44 -20.61 5.67
C THR A 488 1.75 -20.05 4.44
N HIS A 489 0.69 -20.74 4.01
CA HIS A 489 -0.17 -20.37 2.90
C HIS A 489 -1.34 -19.57 3.47
N ALA A 490 -1.34 -18.26 3.24
CA ALA A 490 -2.35 -17.37 3.79
C ALA A 490 -3.37 -16.99 2.72
N PHE A 491 -4.64 -17.22 3.01
CA PHE A 491 -5.74 -16.82 2.14
C PHE A 491 -6.53 -15.67 2.77
N VAL A 492 -6.97 -14.71 1.96
CA VAL A 492 -7.80 -13.58 2.39
C VAL A 492 -9.20 -13.67 1.78
N THR A 493 -10.24 -13.54 2.61
CA THR A 493 -11.66 -13.62 2.22
C THR A 493 -12.53 -12.77 3.17
N SER A 494 -13.85 -12.92 3.16
CA SER A 494 -14.79 -12.25 4.07
C SER A 494 -14.87 -12.96 5.44
N PRO A 495 -15.20 -12.24 6.53
CA PRO A 495 -15.22 -12.82 7.88
C PRO A 495 -16.21 -13.98 8.05
N GLU A 496 -17.34 -13.95 7.36
CA GLU A 496 -18.32 -15.05 7.33
C GLU A 496 -17.75 -16.32 6.67
N ILE A 497 -16.97 -16.19 5.59
CA ILE A 497 -16.34 -17.31 4.89
C ILE A 497 -15.20 -17.88 5.75
N VAL A 498 -14.39 -17.01 6.40
CA VAL A 498 -13.38 -17.46 7.38
C VAL A 498 -14.05 -18.27 8.49
N THR A 499 -15.18 -17.80 9.02
CA THR A 499 -15.91 -18.48 10.09
C THR A 499 -16.42 -19.84 9.61
N ALA A 500 -17.05 -19.90 8.43
CA ALA A 500 -17.53 -21.14 7.83
C ALA A 500 -16.39 -22.17 7.61
N MET A 501 -15.25 -21.72 7.07
CA MET A 501 -14.07 -22.57 6.85
C MET A 501 -13.40 -22.99 8.16
N ALA A 502 -13.43 -22.16 9.22
CA ALA A 502 -12.92 -22.53 10.53
C ALA A 502 -13.78 -23.62 11.22
N ILE A 503 -15.11 -23.54 11.05
CA ILE A 503 -16.06 -24.60 11.46
C ILE A 503 -15.79 -25.89 10.69
N ALA A 504 -15.60 -25.81 9.36
CA ALA A 504 -15.36 -26.97 8.52
C ALA A 504 -13.95 -27.57 8.68
N GLY A 505 -12.95 -26.74 9.00
CA GLY A 505 -11.54 -27.11 9.16
C GLY A 505 -10.77 -27.33 7.84
N THR A 506 -11.32 -26.93 6.70
CA THR A 506 -10.73 -27.22 5.38
C THR A 506 -11.06 -26.16 4.32
N LEU A 507 -10.12 -25.91 3.40
CA LEU A 507 -10.33 -25.11 2.19
C LEU A 507 -11.28 -25.78 1.19
N ASN A 508 -11.52 -27.08 1.33
CA ASN A 508 -12.39 -27.83 0.41
C ASN A 508 -13.89 -27.68 0.76
N PHE A 509 -14.25 -26.81 1.70
CA PHE A 509 -15.63 -26.59 2.11
C PHE A 509 -16.18 -25.34 1.43
N ASN A 510 -17.22 -25.52 0.63
CA ASN A 510 -18.00 -24.44 0.04
C ASN A 510 -19.32 -24.25 0.81
N PRO A 511 -19.49 -23.16 1.58
CA PRO A 511 -20.72 -22.93 2.34
C PRO A 511 -21.96 -22.76 1.46
N GLU A 512 -21.81 -22.41 0.17
CA GLU A 512 -22.94 -22.29 -0.75
C GLU A 512 -23.53 -23.64 -1.18
N THR A 513 -22.85 -24.77 -0.99
CA THR A 513 -23.30 -26.08 -1.51
C THR A 513 -23.20 -27.22 -0.51
N ASP A 514 -22.23 -27.17 0.39
CA ASP A 514 -21.79 -28.36 1.11
C ASP A 514 -22.52 -28.56 2.44
N TYR A 515 -22.51 -29.80 2.92
CA TYR A 515 -23.14 -30.16 4.19
C TYR A 515 -22.09 -30.35 5.28
N LEU A 516 -22.40 -29.85 6.48
CA LEU A 516 -21.73 -30.22 7.72
C LEU A 516 -22.49 -31.37 8.40
N THR A 517 -21.80 -32.13 9.24
CA THR A 517 -22.40 -33.22 10.04
C THR A 517 -22.34 -32.84 11.50
N ALA A 518 -23.50 -32.73 12.15
CA ALA A 518 -23.64 -32.46 13.58
C ALA A 518 -23.23 -33.68 14.43
N PRO A 519 -22.97 -33.52 15.74
CA PRO A 519 -22.56 -34.65 16.61
C PRO A 519 -23.60 -35.77 16.70
N ASN A 520 -24.88 -35.47 16.45
CA ASN A 520 -25.97 -36.45 16.38
C ASN A 520 -26.06 -37.19 15.02
N GLY A 521 -25.16 -36.91 14.08
CA GLY A 521 -25.14 -37.49 12.73
C GLY A 521 -26.01 -36.77 11.69
N GLU A 522 -26.77 -35.75 12.09
CA GLU A 522 -27.59 -34.96 11.17
C GLU A 522 -26.71 -34.17 10.19
N LYS A 523 -27.03 -34.24 8.89
CA LYS A 523 -26.43 -33.38 7.88
C LYS A 523 -27.24 -32.10 7.73
N PHE A 524 -26.57 -30.97 7.77
CA PHE A 524 -27.20 -29.66 7.56
C PHE A 524 -26.27 -28.76 6.73
N LYS A 525 -26.84 -27.75 6.11
CA LYS A 525 -26.12 -26.74 5.34
C LYS A 525 -26.12 -25.43 6.12
N LEU A 526 -25.05 -24.64 5.98
CA LEU A 526 -25.04 -23.29 6.50
C LEU A 526 -25.90 -22.40 5.59
N GLU A 527 -26.79 -21.64 6.19
CA GLU A 527 -27.60 -20.65 5.50
C GLU A 527 -26.80 -19.34 5.33
N PRO A 528 -27.05 -18.57 4.26
CA PRO A 528 -26.42 -17.27 4.08
C PRO A 528 -26.51 -16.40 5.33
N PRO A 529 -25.41 -15.75 5.76
CA PRO A 529 -25.39 -15.01 7.00
C PRO A 529 -26.24 -13.74 6.92
N ASN A 530 -26.81 -13.38 8.07
CA ASN A 530 -27.40 -12.06 8.31
C ASN A 530 -26.55 -11.29 9.32
N GLY A 531 -26.62 -9.97 9.27
CA GLY A 531 -25.98 -9.08 10.22
C GLY A 531 -26.57 -7.70 10.03
N ASP A 532 -27.01 -7.07 11.12
CA ASP A 532 -27.49 -5.70 11.04
C ASP A 532 -26.30 -4.79 10.66
N GLU A 533 -26.51 -3.91 9.69
CA GLU A 533 -25.46 -2.98 9.22
C GLU A 533 -24.91 -2.11 10.37
N LEU A 534 -25.81 -1.68 11.25
CA LEU A 534 -25.55 -0.83 12.39
C LEU A 534 -26.37 -1.33 13.59
N PRO A 535 -25.91 -1.07 14.83
CA PRO A 535 -26.65 -1.50 16.00
C PRO A 535 -28.04 -0.83 16.04
N ALA A 536 -29.04 -1.61 16.45
CA ALA A 536 -30.40 -1.11 16.65
C ALA A 536 -30.42 -0.01 17.72
N ARG A 537 -29.62 -0.18 18.78
CA ARG A 537 -29.28 0.85 19.76
C ARG A 537 -28.12 1.72 19.26
N ASP A 538 -27.81 2.79 19.98
CA ASP A 538 -26.56 3.52 19.73
C ASP A 538 -25.33 2.66 20.03
N PHE A 539 -24.20 2.99 19.41
CA PHE A 539 -22.92 2.36 19.74
C PHE A 539 -22.56 2.60 21.22
N ASP A 540 -22.05 1.56 21.88
CA ASP A 540 -21.41 1.71 23.18
C ASP A 540 -19.98 2.22 22.96
N PRO A 541 -19.60 3.42 23.47
CA PRO A 541 -18.25 3.94 23.27
C PRO A 541 -17.18 3.14 24.01
N GLY A 542 -17.56 2.29 24.98
CA GLY A 542 -16.64 1.53 25.81
C GLY A 542 -15.79 2.41 26.73
N GLN A 543 -14.54 2.02 26.96
CA GLN A 543 -13.61 2.78 27.78
C GLN A 543 -13.14 4.07 27.08
N ASP A 544 -13.04 5.17 27.84
CA ASP A 544 -12.43 6.40 27.33
C ASP A 544 -10.91 6.21 27.17
N THR A 545 -10.50 6.09 25.92
CA THR A 545 -9.13 5.79 25.52
C THR A 545 -8.43 6.97 24.84
N TYR A 546 -9.11 8.11 24.67
CA TYR A 546 -8.50 9.29 24.05
C TYR A 546 -7.85 10.20 25.10
N GLN A 547 -6.70 10.75 24.75
CA GLN A 547 -6.02 11.78 25.51
C GLN A 547 -5.96 13.06 24.67
N HIS A 548 -6.66 14.09 25.13
CA HIS A 548 -6.56 15.42 24.55
C HIS A 548 -5.17 16.02 24.78
N PRO A 549 -4.57 16.69 23.78
CA PRO A 549 -3.43 17.54 24.06
C PRO A 549 -3.90 18.73 24.92
N PRO A 550 -3.09 19.19 25.90
CA PRO A 550 -3.42 20.38 26.66
C PRO A 550 -3.49 21.61 25.73
N PRO A 551 -4.26 22.65 26.08
CA PRO A 551 -4.34 23.88 25.28
C PRO A 551 -2.97 24.54 25.05
N ASP A 552 -2.07 24.44 26.03
CA ASP A 552 -0.68 24.88 25.96
C ASP A 552 0.28 23.75 26.38
N GLY A 553 1.08 23.26 25.42
CA GLY A 553 2.10 22.23 25.61
C GLY A 553 3.53 22.77 25.64
N THR A 554 3.73 24.09 25.58
CA THR A 554 5.07 24.70 25.38
C THR A 554 6.06 24.35 26.49
N SER A 555 5.60 24.25 27.73
CA SER A 555 6.40 23.91 28.91
C SER A 555 6.68 22.41 29.07
N LEU A 556 5.97 21.54 28.34
CA LEU A 556 6.16 20.10 28.41
C LEU A 556 7.49 19.68 27.76
N ARG A 557 8.09 18.61 28.28
CA ARG A 557 9.32 18.01 27.74
C ARG A 557 9.00 16.64 27.16
N VAL A 558 9.74 16.29 26.10
CA VAL A 558 9.72 14.98 25.48
C VAL A 558 11.15 14.48 25.58
N ASP A 559 11.38 13.57 26.50
CA ASP A 559 12.73 13.05 26.77
C ASP A 559 12.92 11.74 26.00
N VAL A 560 14.02 11.66 25.26
CA VAL A 560 14.51 10.43 24.62
C VAL A 560 15.82 10.10 25.31
N SER A 561 15.85 8.99 26.06
CA SER A 561 17.06 8.56 26.78
C SER A 561 18.19 8.23 25.78
N PRO A 562 19.41 8.77 25.96
CA PRO A 562 20.57 8.40 25.15
C PRO A 562 20.93 6.91 25.23
N GLU A 563 20.59 6.24 26.33
CA GLU A 563 20.81 4.81 26.56
C GLU A 563 19.63 3.94 26.11
N SER A 564 18.58 4.54 25.52
CA SER A 564 17.42 3.80 25.01
C SER A 564 17.83 2.87 23.87
N ASN A 565 17.32 1.64 23.91
CA ASN A 565 17.39 0.71 22.78
C ASN A 565 16.12 0.76 21.89
N ARG A 566 15.12 1.58 22.25
CA ARG A 566 13.81 1.66 21.59
C ARG A 566 13.65 2.94 20.77
N LEU A 567 14.19 4.04 21.27
CA LEU A 567 14.08 5.39 20.72
C LEU A 567 15.48 5.99 20.58
N GLN A 568 15.73 6.69 19.47
CA GLN A 568 16.99 7.37 19.22
C GLN A 568 16.69 8.71 18.54
N LEU A 569 17.25 9.81 19.05
CA LEU A 569 17.21 11.07 18.32
C LEU A 569 17.93 10.92 16.99
N LEU A 570 17.37 11.52 15.94
CA LEU A 570 17.95 11.43 14.61
C LEU A 570 19.16 12.35 14.48
N GLU A 571 20.25 11.81 13.96
CA GLU A 571 21.36 12.60 13.46
C GLU A 571 21.09 13.03 12.02
N PRO A 572 21.38 14.29 11.65
CA PRO A 572 21.23 14.73 10.28
C PRO A 572 22.15 13.93 9.34
N PHE A 573 21.60 13.42 8.23
CA PHE A 573 22.40 12.75 7.21
C PHE A 573 23.39 13.70 6.52
N ASP A 574 24.44 13.14 5.92
CA ASP A 574 25.45 13.89 5.17
C ASP A 574 24.86 14.62 3.96
N LYS A 575 25.36 15.84 3.73
CA LYS A 575 25.02 16.67 2.58
C LYS A 575 25.62 16.09 1.29
N TRP A 576 25.03 16.45 0.17
CA TRP A 576 25.64 16.15 -1.13
C TRP A 576 27.03 16.76 -1.26
N SER A 577 27.95 15.98 -1.81
CA SER A 577 29.31 16.43 -2.14
C SER A 577 29.38 17.42 -3.30
N GLY A 578 28.28 17.67 -4.02
CA GLY A 578 28.25 18.51 -5.22
C GLY A 578 28.80 17.85 -6.48
N GLY A 579 29.11 16.56 -6.43
CA GLY A 579 29.68 15.78 -7.53
C GLY A 579 28.85 14.56 -7.93
N ASP A 580 29.28 13.92 -9.02
CA ASP A 580 28.76 12.62 -9.44
C ASP A 580 29.06 11.54 -8.39
N LEU A 581 28.21 10.52 -8.33
CA LEU A 581 28.44 9.34 -7.49
C LEU A 581 29.29 8.35 -8.27
N LYS A 582 30.52 8.10 -7.82
CA LYS A 582 31.50 7.30 -8.56
C LYS A 582 31.76 5.96 -7.91
N ASP A 583 32.02 4.95 -8.74
CA ASP A 583 32.52 3.63 -8.37
C ASP A 583 31.79 2.97 -7.20
N MET A 584 30.47 3.16 -7.12
CA MET A 584 29.64 2.57 -6.08
C MET A 584 29.56 1.06 -6.26
N GLN A 585 29.69 0.31 -5.17
CA GLN A 585 29.55 -1.13 -5.20
C GLN A 585 28.08 -1.53 -5.37
N VAL A 586 27.78 -2.48 -6.24
CA VAL A 586 26.47 -3.18 -6.17
C VAL A 586 26.45 -3.96 -4.86
N LEU A 587 25.60 -3.55 -3.91
CA LEU A 587 25.43 -4.27 -2.63
C LEU A 587 24.68 -5.58 -2.88
N ILE A 588 23.51 -5.48 -3.53
CA ILE A 588 22.67 -6.61 -3.90
C ILE A 588 21.95 -6.31 -5.22
N LYS A 589 21.91 -7.32 -6.09
CA LYS A 589 21.01 -7.37 -7.24
C LYS A 589 19.84 -8.28 -6.88
N VAL A 590 18.65 -7.68 -6.71
CA VAL A 590 17.45 -8.35 -6.22
C VAL A 590 16.69 -8.99 -7.37
N LYS A 591 16.40 -10.29 -7.24
CA LYS A 591 15.62 -11.06 -8.21
C LYS A 591 14.14 -11.08 -7.84
N GLY A 592 13.26 -10.67 -8.76
CA GLY A 592 11.82 -10.74 -8.59
C GLY A 592 11.26 -9.78 -7.53
N LYS A 593 10.15 -10.18 -6.90
CA LYS A 593 9.35 -9.32 -6.02
C LYS A 593 10.13 -8.86 -4.78
N CYS A 594 10.27 -7.55 -4.59
CA CYS A 594 10.88 -6.94 -3.40
C CYS A 594 9.91 -5.97 -2.71
N THR A 595 9.21 -6.44 -1.68
CA THR A 595 8.27 -5.62 -0.91
C THR A 595 8.99 -4.83 0.19
N THR A 596 8.33 -3.86 0.81
CA THR A 596 8.89 -3.21 2.02
C THR A 596 9.07 -4.17 3.20
N ASP A 597 8.40 -5.31 3.23
CA ASP A 597 8.68 -6.38 4.21
C ASP A 597 9.98 -7.16 3.89
N HIS A 598 10.41 -7.23 2.62
CA HIS A 598 11.72 -7.76 2.25
C HIS A 598 12.85 -6.77 2.57
N ILE A 599 12.58 -5.45 2.46
CA ILE A 599 13.54 -4.37 2.71
C ILE A 599 13.70 -4.08 4.20
N SER A 600 12.61 -3.96 4.96
CA SER A 600 12.62 -3.63 6.39
C SER A 600 11.49 -4.39 7.07
N ALA A 601 11.77 -5.61 7.53
CA ALA A 601 10.77 -6.53 8.07
C ALA A 601 10.00 -5.94 9.27
N ALA A 602 8.75 -6.40 9.48
CA ALA A 602 7.93 -6.07 10.65
C ALA A 602 8.16 -7.10 11.78
N GLY A 603 7.07 -7.61 12.41
CA GLY A 603 7.14 -8.61 13.47
C GLY A 603 8.08 -8.19 14.62
N PRO A 604 9.15 -8.96 14.93
CA PRO A 604 10.04 -8.67 16.06
C PRO A 604 10.83 -7.36 15.91
N TRP A 605 10.90 -6.79 14.70
CA TRP A 605 11.60 -5.53 14.44
C TRP A 605 10.80 -4.29 14.81
N LEU A 606 9.48 -4.42 15.03
CA LEU A 606 8.63 -3.28 15.40
C LEU A 606 9.07 -2.61 16.71
N LYS A 607 9.71 -3.37 17.60
CA LYS A 607 10.28 -2.82 18.83
C LYS A 607 11.35 -1.75 18.58
N PHE A 608 12.02 -1.74 17.42
CA PHE A 608 13.09 -0.79 17.09
C PHE A 608 12.66 0.34 16.16
N ARG A 609 11.36 0.54 15.91
CA ARG A 609 10.87 1.56 14.96
C ARG A 609 11.25 3.00 15.31
N GLY A 610 11.52 3.29 16.59
CA GLY A 610 12.04 4.57 17.03
C GLY A 610 13.57 4.69 17.06
N HIS A 611 14.31 3.62 16.73
CA HIS A 611 15.77 3.56 16.83
C HIS A 611 16.40 3.13 15.50
N LEU A 612 16.88 4.10 14.72
CA LEU A 612 17.31 3.89 13.34
C LEU A 612 18.47 2.90 13.21
N ASP A 613 19.49 2.99 14.07
CA ASP A 613 20.63 2.07 13.96
C ASP A 613 20.25 0.61 14.26
N ASN A 614 19.46 0.37 15.31
CA ASN A 614 18.99 -0.97 15.68
C ASN A 614 18.09 -1.60 14.62
N ILE A 615 17.14 -0.85 14.06
CA ILE A 615 16.25 -1.40 13.02
C ILE A 615 17.00 -1.67 11.70
N SER A 616 18.05 -0.90 11.40
CA SER A 616 18.89 -1.11 10.20
C SER A 616 19.56 -2.49 10.14
N ASN A 617 19.60 -3.25 11.25
CA ASN A 617 20.04 -4.64 11.26
C ASN A 617 19.08 -5.61 10.55
N ASN A 618 17.95 -5.13 10.01
CA ASN A 618 17.05 -5.91 9.18
C ASN A 618 17.03 -5.50 7.70
N MET A 619 17.89 -4.55 7.32
CA MET A 619 17.91 -4.00 5.96
C MET A 619 18.12 -5.13 4.93
N LEU A 620 17.14 -5.32 4.06
CA LEU A 620 17.13 -6.25 2.93
C LEU A 620 17.33 -7.72 3.28
N ILE A 621 17.12 -8.12 4.54
CA ILE A 621 17.28 -9.52 4.97
C ILE A 621 16.26 -10.47 4.35
N GLY A 622 15.19 -9.95 3.75
CA GLY A 622 14.18 -10.77 3.05
C GLY A 622 14.32 -10.77 1.52
N ALA A 623 15.26 -9.99 0.97
CA ALA A 623 15.45 -9.90 -0.47
C ALA A 623 16.21 -11.12 -1.03
N VAL A 624 15.80 -11.58 -2.21
CA VAL A 624 16.45 -12.69 -2.92
C VAL A 624 17.61 -12.16 -3.76
N ASN A 625 18.82 -12.61 -3.47
CA ASN A 625 20.02 -12.26 -4.22
C ASN A 625 20.07 -13.03 -5.55
N SER A 626 20.21 -12.33 -6.67
CA SER A 626 20.29 -12.95 -8.00
C SER A 626 21.54 -13.80 -8.23
N GLU A 627 22.61 -13.59 -7.46
CA GLU A 627 23.88 -14.34 -7.58
C GLU A 627 23.70 -15.82 -7.21
N ASN A 628 22.92 -16.10 -6.15
CA ASN A 628 22.91 -17.41 -5.50
C ASN A 628 21.50 -17.89 -5.11
N ASP A 629 20.45 -17.15 -5.49
CA ASP A 629 19.04 -17.38 -5.13
C ASP A 629 18.78 -17.48 -3.62
N ALA A 630 19.73 -17.01 -2.80
CA ALA A 630 19.65 -17.03 -1.34
C ALA A 630 19.13 -15.71 -0.79
N ILE A 631 18.56 -15.80 0.40
CA ILE A 631 18.10 -14.66 1.19
C ILE A 631 19.17 -14.33 2.23
N ASN A 632 19.41 -13.04 2.47
CA ASN A 632 20.37 -12.54 3.46
C ASN A 632 21.79 -13.14 3.35
N LYS A 633 22.28 -13.35 2.13
CA LYS A 633 23.60 -13.94 1.88
C LYS A 633 24.29 -13.28 0.68
N LEU A 634 25.22 -12.39 0.98
CA LEU A 634 25.98 -11.60 0.01
C LEU A 634 27.46 -11.89 0.11
N LYS A 635 28.16 -11.89 -1.02
CA LYS A 635 29.62 -11.83 -1.04
C LYS A 635 30.08 -10.39 -0.78
N ASN A 636 30.86 -10.17 0.27
CA ASN A 636 31.55 -8.92 0.51
C ASN A 636 32.70 -8.79 -0.48
N GLN A 637 32.66 -7.76 -1.34
CA GLN A 637 33.64 -7.59 -2.42
C GLN A 637 35.01 -7.09 -1.92
N LEU A 638 35.10 -6.60 -0.67
CA LEU A 638 36.37 -6.20 -0.06
C LEU A 638 37.12 -7.38 0.57
N THR A 639 36.39 -8.35 1.15
CA THR A 639 37.01 -9.48 1.86
C THR A 639 36.92 -10.81 1.10
N GLY A 640 35.99 -10.93 0.16
CA GLY A 640 35.65 -12.16 -0.55
C GLY A 640 34.76 -13.14 0.23
N GLU A 641 34.44 -12.84 1.50
CA GLU A 641 33.63 -13.69 2.38
C GLU A 641 32.13 -13.44 2.22
N TYR A 642 31.31 -14.44 2.55
CA TYR A 642 29.85 -14.29 2.56
C TYR A 642 29.34 -13.83 3.93
N GLY A 643 28.38 -12.90 3.94
CA GLY A 643 27.73 -12.39 5.15
C GLY A 643 26.29 -11.95 4.93
N GLY A 644 25.63 -11.50 6.00
CA GLY A 644 24.30 -10.90 5.93
C GLY A 644 24.32 -9.54 5.23
N VAL A 645 23.18 -9.14 4.65
CA VAL A 645 23.07 -7.86 3.92
C VAL A 645 23.43 -6.65 4.82
N PRO A 646 22.91 -6.54 6.06
CA PRO A 646 23.27 -5.43 6.95
C PRO A 646 24.75 -5.43 7.34
N ASP A 647 25.34 -6.61 7.59
CA ASP A 647 26.74 -6.73 8.01
C ASP A 647 27.69 -6.26 6.90
N VAL A 648 27.43 -6.69 5.67
CA VAL A 648 28.20 -6.27 4.49
C VAL A 648 28.02 -4.76 4.24
N ALA A 649 26.80 -4.24 4.36
CA ALA A 649 26.55 -2.80 4.20
C ALA A 649 27.25 -1.95 5.27
N ARG A 650 27.25 -2.39 6.54
CA ARG A 650 28.01 -1.75 7.63
C ARG A 650 29.50 -1.79 7.37
N HIS A 651 30.01 -2.92 6.87
CA HIS A 651 31.43 -3.04 6.50
C HIS A 651 31.81 -2.08 5.37
N TYR A 652 30.96 -1.95 4.35
CA TYR A 652 31.16 -0.95 3.29
C TYR A 652 31.13 0.48 3.83
N LYS A 653 30.16 0.84 4.67
CA LYS A 653 30.09 2.16 5.33
C LYS A 653 31.35 2.46 6.14
N ALA A 654 31.83 1.51 6.94
CA ALA A 654 33.03 1.68 7.77
C ALA A 654 34.31 1.89 6.92
N ASN A 655 34.33 1.37 5.69
CA ASN A 655 35.43 1.56 4.74
C ASN A 655 35.16 2.69 3.73
N ALA A 656 34.19 3.58 4.01
CA ALA A 656 33.79 4.69 3.15
C ALA A 656 33.39 4.29 1.72
N LEU A 657 32.96 3.04 1.52
CA LEU A 657 32.49 2.52 0.25
C LEU A 657 30.99 2.77 0.11
N SER A 658 30.62 3.67 -0.80
CA SER A 658 29.21 3.88 -1.17
C SER A 658 28.71 2.72 -2.02
N TRP A 659 27.41 2.45 -1.95
CA TRP A 659 26.81 1.34 -2.66
C TRP A 659 25.44 1.68 -3.29
N VAL A 660 25.01 0.80 -4.19
CA VAL A 660 23.76 0.84 -4.94
C VAL A 660 23.03 -0.50 -4.82
N VAL A 661 21.70 -0.46 -4.81
CA VAL A 661 20.85 -1.63 -4.98
C VAL A 661 20.34 -1.67 -6.41
N VAL A 662 20.34 -2.85 -7.02
CA VAL A 662 19.70 -3.09 -8.32
C VAL A 662 18.48 -3.97 -8.10
N GLY A 663 17.30 -3.55 -8.56
CA GLY A 663 16.04 -4.24 -8.31
C GLY A 663 15.21 -4.50 -9.58
N ASP A 664 14.23 -5.38 -9.43
CA ASP A 664 13.30 -5.77 -10.49
C ASP A 664 12.10 -4.80 -10.57
N ASP A 665 10.94 -5.27 -11.02
CA ASP A 665 9.71 -4.48 -11.08
C ASP A 665 9.00 -4.28 -9.73
N ASN A 666 8.27 -3.15 -9.62
CA ASN A 666 7.45 -2.74 -8.47
C ASN A 666 8.20 -2.82 -7.13
N TYR A 667 9.45 -2.37 -7.14
CA TYR A 667 10.32 -2.39 -5.97
C TYR A 667 9.75 -1.50 -4.85
N GLY A 668 9.72 -2.05 -3.62
CA GLY A 668 9.13 -1.37 -2.47
C GLY A 668 7.60 -1.48 -2.40
N GLU A 669 7.00 -2.47 -3.04
CA GLU A 669 5.56 -2.77 -2.93
C GLU A 669 5.15 -2.99 -1.45
N GLY A 670 3.97 -2.50 -1.08
CA GLY A 670 3.35 -2.84 0.20
C GLY A 670 3.26 -1.69 1.19
N SER A 671 3.76 -1.89 2.41
CA SER A 671 3.52 -0.98 3.55
C SER A 671 4.24 0.36 3.35
N SER A 672 3.69 1.43 3.93
CA SER A 672 4.20 2.81 3.82
C SER A 672 5.48 3.12 4.60
N ARG A 673 6.03 2.15 5.34
CA ARG A 673 7.16 2.33 6.28
C ARG A 673 8.35 3.07 5.64
N GLU A 674 8.69 4.23 6.19
CA GLU A 674 9.82 5.04 5.70
C GLU A 674 11.18 4.47 6.08
N HIS A 675 11.23 3.54 7.05
CA HIS A 675 12.46 2.84 7.42
C HIS A 675 13.10 2.09 6.25
N ALA A 676 12.29 1.60 5.30
CA ALA A 676 12.78 1.00 4.08
C ALA A 676 13.63 1.96 3.21
N ALA A 677 13.54 3.28 3.44
CA ALA A 677 14.41 4.29 2.84
C ALA A 677 15.48 4.81 3.82
N LEU A 678 15.14 4.99 5.10
CA LEU A 678 16.08 5.45 6.13
C LEU A 678 17.23 4.46 6.36
N GLU A 679 16.96 3.15 6.40
CA GLU A 679 17.97 2.13 6.69
C GLU A 679 19.02 2.03 5.57
N PRO A 680 18.66 1.93 4.27
CA PRO A 680 19.64 2.06 3.19
C PRO A 680 20.47 3.33 3.27
N ARG A 681 19.83 4.46 3.59
CA ARG A 681 20.52 5.74 3.71
C ARG A 681 21.51 5.76 4.88
N HIS A 682 21.10 5.21 6.02
CA HIS A 682 21.90 5.08 7.23
C HIS A 682 23.10 4.17 7.01
N LEU A 683 22.94 3.07 6.28
CA LEU A 683 23.99 2.09 6.01
C LEU A 683 24.89 2.43 4.80
N GLY A 684 24.84 3.67 4.30
CA GLY A 684 25.78 4.17 3.29
C GLY A 684 25.33 4.02 1.83
N GLY A 685 24.08 3.63 1.60
CA GLY A 685 23.48 3.56 0.28
C GLY A 685 23.29 4.94 -0.33
N ARG A 686 23.39 5.02 -1.66
CA ARG A 686 23.26 6.29 -2.40
C ARG A 686 22.20 6.26 -3.50
N ALA A 687 22.00 5.12 -4.13
CA ALA A 687 21.04 4.96 -5.21
C ALA A 687 20.35 3.60 -5.14
N ILE A 688 19.15 3.53 -5.70
CA ILE A 688 18.43 2.29 -5.97
C ILE A 688 18.01 2.35 -7.44
N ILE A 689 18.46 1.41 -8.26
CA ILE A 689 18.19 1.35 -9.71
C ILE A 689 17.28 0.15 -9.99
N VAL A 690 16.08 0.38 -10.51
CA VAL A 690 15.05 -0.66 -10.65
C VAL A 690 14.35 -0.59 -12.00
N LYS A 691 13.54 -1.58 -12.34
CA LYS A 691 12.66 -1.48 -13.51
C LYS A 691 11.49 -0.53 -13.24
N SER A 692 10.87 -0.65 -12.07
CA SER A 692 9.78 0.22 -11.62
C SER A 692 9.68 0.25 -10.08
N PHE A 693 9.14 1.34 -9.51
CA PHE A 693 8.92 1.50 -8.07
C PHE A 693 7.44 1.49 -7.69
N ALA A 694 7.14 1.12 -6.45
CA ALA A 694 5.88 1.48 -5.80
C ALA A 694 5.91 2.95 -5.32
N ARG A 695 4.77 3.65 -5.43
CA ARG A 695 4.65 5.12 -5.22
C ARG A 695 5.22 5.63 -3.89
N ILE A 696 4.78 5.04 -2.76
CA ILE A 696 5.15 5.54 -1.42
C ILE A 696 6.66 5.34 -1.19
N HIS A 697 7.18 4.17 -1.58
CA HIS A 697 8.59 3.88 -1.39
C HIS A 697 9.49 4.81 -2.22
N GLU A 698 9.14 5.08 -3.48
CA GLU A 698 9.85 6.05 -4.32
C GLU A 698 9.90 7.44 -3.64
N THR A 699 8.78 7.88 -3.07
CA THR A 699 8.69 9.16 -2.35
C THR A 699 9.58 9.15 -1.11
N ASN A 700 9.54 8.08 -0.31
CA ASN A 700 10.39 7.93 0.87
C ASN A 700 11.87 7.97 0.51
N LEU A 701 12.30 7.33 -0.59
CA LEU A 701 13.70 7.39 -1.04
C LEU A 701 14.13 8.83 -1.35
N LYS A 702 13.30 9.61 -2.05
CA LYS A 702 13.55 11.05 -2.31
C LYS A 702 13.67 11.84 -1.00
N LYS A 703 12.75 11.62 -0.05
CA LYS A 703 12.76 12.27 1.26
C LYS A 703 14.02 11.93 2.07
N GLN A 704 14.60 10.75 1.91
CA GLN A 704 15.84 10.40 2.63
C GLN A 704 17.12 10.76 1.88
N GLY A 705 17.02 11.46 0.74
CA GLY A 705 18.17 11.89 -0.06
C GLY A 705 18.89 10.75 -0.77
N LEU A 706 18.20 9.62 -0.98
CA LEU A 706 18.63 8.57 -1.91
C LEU A 706 18.18 8.94 -3.33
N LEU A 707 18.85 8.39 -4.34
CA LEU A 707 18.43 8.50 -5.74
C LEU A 707 17.60 7.27 -6.15
N PRO A 708 16.26 7.34 -6.17
CA PRO A 708 15.46 6.34 -6.87
C PRO A 708 15.62 6.54 -8.37
N LEU A 709 16.10 5.51 -9.08
CA LEU A 709 16.34 5.55 -10.52
C LEU A 709 15.63 4.36 -11.17
N THR A 710 14.97 4.61 -12.30
CA THR A 710 14.44 3.54 -13.15
C THR A 710 15.32 3.36 -14.39
N PHE A 711 15.47 2.14 -14.88
CA PHE A 711 16.13 1.94 -16.17
C PHE A 711 15.34 2.63 -17.30
N SER A 712 16.02 3.34 -18.21
CA SER A 712 15.40 3.81 -19.45
C SER A 712 14.93 2.64 -20.31
N ASN A 713 15.67 1.52 -20.25
CA ASN A 713 15.30 0.25 -20.85
C ASN A 713 15.33 -0.84 -19.77
N PRO A 714 14.18 -1.42 -19.37
CA PRO A 714 14.12 -2.45 -18.32
C PRO A 714 15.03 -3.67 -18.54
N SER A 715 15.40 -3.98 -19.79
CA SER A 715 16.34 -5.08 -20.10
C SER A 715 17.79 -4.77 -19.71
N ASP A 716 18.14 -3.52 -19.45
CA ASP A 716 19.47 -3.13 -18.95
C ASP A 716 19.75 -3.70 -17.54
N TYR A 717 18.70 -4.08 -16.80
CA TYR A 717 18.83 -4.88 -15.57
C TYR A 717 19.70 -6.12 -15.77
N ASP A 718 19.63 -6.79 -16.93
CA ASP A 718 20.36 -8.03 -17.21
C ASP A 718 21.84 -7.79 -17.51
N LYS A 719 22.23 -6.55 -17.86
CA LYS A 719 23.63 -6.19 -18.13
C LYS A 719 24.45 -6.03 -16.85
N ILE A 720 23.81 -5.59 -15.77
CA ILE A 720 24.50 -5.38 -14.49
C ILE A 720 24.75 -6.71 -13.78
N ARG A 721 25.99 -6.99 -13.41
CA ARG A 721 26.43 -8.14 -12.60
C ARG A 721 26.51 -7.76 -11.12
N PHE A 722 26.56 -8.75 -10.24
CA PHE A 722 26.55 -8.53 -8.78
C PHE A 722 27.88 -7.97 -8.25
N ASP A 723 28.97 -8.13 -8.99
CA ASP A 723 30.33 -7.68 -8.67
C ASP A 723 30.72 -6.37 -9.38
N ASP A 724 29.81 -5.79 -10.17
CA ASP A 724 30.06 -4.55 -10.91
C ASP A 724 30.18 -3.33 -9.97
N LYS A 725 30.82 -2.28 -10.49
CA LYS A 725 30.79 -0.94 -9.91
C LYS A 725 30.00 0.01 -10.80
N ILE A 726 29.21 0.89 -10.20
CA ILE A 726 28.33 1.82 -10.91
C ILE A 726 28.68 3.26 -10.57
N SER A 727 28.88 4.08 -11.60
CA SER A 727 28.99 5.54 -11.48
C SER A 727 27.77 6.23 -12.09
N ILE A 728 27.09 7.07 -11.32
CA ILE A 728 25.97 7.90 -11.80
C ILE A 728 26.50 9.30 -12.13
N LYS A 729 26.45 9.63 -13.42
CA LYS A 729 26.97 10.87 -13.99
C LYS A 729 25.85 11.85 -14.32
N GLY A 730 26.17 13.14 -14.29
CA GLY A 730 25.26 14.21 -14.71
C GLY A 730 24.45 14.84 -13.57
N LEU A 731 24.83 14.58 -12.31
CA LEU A 731 24.08 15.09 -11.15
C LEU A 731 24.14 16.62 -11.02
N LYS A 732 25.24 17.24 -11.47
CA LYS A 732 25.38 18.71 -11.49
C LYS A 732 24.39 19.42 -12.42
N THR A 733 23.97 18.74 -13.49
CA THR A 733 23.06 19.28 -14.51
C THR A 733 21.72 18.57 -14.48
N PHE A 734 21.40 17.89 -13.38
CA PHE A 734 20.20 17.09 -13.27
C PHE A 734 18.97 18.01 -13.28
N THR A 735 18.02 17.69 -14.16
CA THR A 735 16.74 18.39 -14.27
C THR A 735 15.64 17.37 -14.51
N PRO A 736 14.39 17.63 -14.06
CA PRO A 736 13.26 16.73 -14.32
C PRO A 736 13.14 16.33 -15.80
N GLY A 737 12.83 15.06 -16.06
CA GLY A 737 12.62 14.53 -17.40
C GLY A 737 13.89 14.27 -18.24
N LYS A 738 15.07 14.73 -17.81
CA LYS A 738 16.34 14.38 -18.48
C LYS A 738 16.95 13.11 -17.85
N PRO A 739 17.20 12.05 -18.65
CA PRO A 739 17.90 10.87 -18.14
C PRO A 739 19.31 11.19 -17.66
N LEU A 740 19.73 10.50 -16.60
CA LEU A 740 21.11 10.42 -16.14
C LEU A 740 21.82 9.24 -16.80
N THR A 741 23.14 9.20 -16.67
CA THR A 741 23.97 8.13 -17.21
C THR A 741 24.54 7.27 -16.09
N ALA A 742 24.28 5.97 -16.14
CA ALA A 742 24.93 4.97 -15.29
C ALA A 742 26.07 4.30 -16.09
N ALA A 743 27.32 4.56 -15.71
CA ALA A 743 28.48 3.85 -16.23
C ALA A 743 28.75 2.64 -15.35
N VAL A 744 28.64 1.44 -15.92
CA VAL A 744 28.80 0.16 -15.25
C VAL A 744 30.16 -0.39 -15.62
N LYS A 745 31.00 -0.63 -14.63
CA LYS A 745 32.34 -1.20 -14.80
C LYS A 745 32.34 -2.64 -14.33
N HIS A 746 32.63 -3.54 -15.26
CA HIS A 746 32.67 -4.97 -15.02
C HIS A 746 34.01 -5.42 -14.44
N SER A 747 33.99 -6.54 -13.73
CA SER A 747 35.19 -7.15 -13.14
C SER A 747 36.21 -7.63 -14.19
N ASP A 748 35.78 -7.90 -15.41
CA ASP A 748 36.64 -8.24 -16.56
C ASP A 748 37.27 -7.01 -17.26
N GLY A 749 36.96 -5.80 -16.79
CA GLY A 749 37.45 -4.53 -17.33
C GLY A 749 36.61 -3.95 -18.48
N SER A 750 35.58 -4.65 -18.95
CA SER A 750 34.61 -4.06 -19.88
C SER A 750 33.69 -3.05 -19.18
N GLU A 751 33.09 -2.15 -19.95
CA GLU A 751 32.17 -1.13 -19.43
C GLU A 751 30.89 -1.07 -20.27
N ASP A 752 29.76 -0.92 -19.58
CA ASP A 752 28.46 -0.62 -20.17
C ASP A 752 28.04 0.81 -19.79
N THR A 753 27.31 1.47 -20.69
CA THR A 753 26.70 2.78 -20.41
C THR A 753 25.20 2.68 -20.57
N LEU A 754 24.49 2.91 -19.47
CA LEU A 754 23.04 2.71 -19.38
C LEU A 754 22.34 4.06 -19.13
N GLY A 755 21.18 4.22 -19.75
CA GLY A 755 20.27 5.33 -19.44
C GLY A 755 19.47 5.00 -18.19
N VAL A 756 19.44 5.93 -17.24
CA VAL A 756 18.60 5.82 -16.04
C VAL A 756 17.80 7.09 -15.85
N ILE A 757 16.54 6.96 -15.48
CA ILE A 757 15.60 8.05 -15.32
C ILE A 757 15.39 8.24 -13.84
N ALA A 758 15.67 9.44 -13.35
CA ALA A 758 15.17 9.84 -12.05
C ALA A 758 13.70 10.27 -12.21
N PRO A 759 12.81 9.83 -11.32
CA PRO A 759 11.43 10.28 -11.37
C PRO A 759 11.39 11.81 -11.24
N PRO A 760 10.41 12.47 -11.88
CA PRO A 760 10.34 13.92 -11.89
C PRO A 760 10.36 14.44 -10.45
N LEU A 761 11.34 15.31 -10.19
CA LEU A 761 11.36 16.14 -9.01
C LEU A 761 10.47 17.35 -9.32
N SER A 762 9.71 17.83 -8.34
CA SER A 762 9.00 19.11 -8.46
C SER A 762 9.99 20.21 -8.87
N GLU A 763 9.58 21.16 -9.72
CA GLU A 763 10.43 22.31 -10.09
C GLU A 763 10.76 23.19 -8.87
N HIS A 764 9.98 23.06 -7.79
CA HIS A 764 10.26 23.66 -6.48
C HIS A 764 11.29 22.88 -5.65
N HIS A 765 11.71 21.71 -6.14
CA HIS A 765 12.73 20.82 -5.60
C HIS A 765 13.76 20.42 -6.69
N PRO A 766 14.56 21.34 -7.23
CA PRO A 766 15.70 20.98 -8.08
C PRO A 766 16.69 20.08 -7.29
N PRO A 767 17.56 19.32 -7.98
CA PRO A 767 18.32 18.23 -7.39
C PRO A 767 19.00 18.61 -6.11
N SER A 768 18.46 18.08 -5.05
CA SER A 768 19.10 18.00 -3.78
C SER A 768 18.33 16.88 -3.08
N LEU A 769 18.94 15.81 -2.58
CA LEU A 769 19.82 15.83 -1.40
C LEU A 769 19.39 16.80 -0.28
N THR A 770 18.22 17.45 -0.36
CA THR A 770 17.75 18.52 0.54
C THR A 770 16.60 18.14 1.44
N TYR A 771 16.03 16.94 1.46
CA TYR A 771 15.18 16.65 2.64
C TYR A 771 16.03 16.44 3.90
N ALA A 772 17.26 15.93 3.75
CA ALA A 772 18.29 16.06 4.78
C ALA A 772 18.67 17.53 5.07
N LEU A 773 18.37 18.48 4.16
CA LEU A 773 18.62 19.91 4.35
C LEU A 773 17.38 20.68 4.87
N ALA A 774 16.14 20.26 4.62
CA ALA A 774 14.95 20.91 5.16
C ALA A 774 14.90 20.79 6.69
N MET A 775 15.34 19.65 7.22
CA MET A 775 15.58 19.44 8.66
C MET A 775 16.79 20.23 9.19
N GLN A 776 17.72 20.67 8.33
CA GLN A 776 18.89 21.46 8.72
C GLN A 776 18.69 22.99 8.56
N GLU A 777 17.79 23.43 7.66
CA GLU A 777 17.43 24.85 7.47
C GLU A 777 16.28 25.30 8.40
N GLY A 778 15.71 24.38 9.19
CA GLY A 778 14.70 24.63 10.24
C GLY A 778 15.15 25.50 11.42
N LYS A 779 16.24 26.27 11.31
CA LYS A 779 16.33 27.54 12.05
C LYS A 779 15.65 28.59 11.17
N PRO A 780 14.40 29.00 11.46
CA PRO A 780 13.79 30.09 10.71
C PRO A 780 14.76 31.27 10.71
N LYS A 781 15.02 31.84 9.52
CA LYS A 781 15.59 33.18 9.40
C LYS A 781 14.65 34.14 10.11
N THR A 782 14.84 34.30 11.41
CA THR A 782 14.28 35.35 12.25
C THR A 782 15.02 36.67 12.01
N GLU A 783 15.32 36.97 10.74
CA GLU A 783 15.83 38.24 10.26
C GLU A 783 14.82 38.85 9.31
N LYS A 784 13.71 39.35 9.89
CA LYS A 784 12.95 40.52 9.43
C LYS A 784 11.72 40.74 10.32
N ARG A 785 11.93 40.86 11.62
CA ARG A 785 10.99 41.50 12.57
C ARG A 785 11.70 41.75 13.91
N LYS A 786 12.75 42.58 13.89
CA LYS A 786 13.25 43.26 15.09
C LYS A 786 12.88 44.75 14.98
N LYS A 787 11.71 45.10 15.50
CA LYS A 787 11.52 46.40 16.14
C LYS A 787 10.90 46.14 17.50
N THR A 788 11.63 46.62 18.51
CA THR A 788 11.18 46.85 19.89
C THR A 788 11.14 45.63 20.80
N LEU A 789 12.23 45.41 21.55
CA LEU A 789 12.23 45.25 23.01
C LEU A 789 13.69 45.21 23.52
N HIS A 790 14.01 46.16 24.37
CA HIS A 790 15.25 46.30 25.15
C HIS A 790 15.17 45.48 26.46
N TYR A 791 16.34 45.31 27.11
CA TYR A 791 16.61 44.65 28.41
C TYR A 791 16.64 43.11 28.33
N VAL A 792 17.60 42.35 28.90
CA VAL A 792 18.55 42.55 30.01
C VAL A 792 19.88 41.82 29.68
N GLU A 793 20.97 42.36 30.20
CA GLU A 793 22.36 41.93 30.09
C GLU A 793 22.77 40.86 31.15
N GLN A 794 23.86 40.15 30.85
CA GLN A 794 24.82 39.49 31.77
C GLN A 794 24.42 38.22 32.55
N VAL A 795 25.01 37.08 32.14
CA VAL A 795 25.89 36.24 33.01
C VAL A 795 27.00 35.61 32.16
N LYS A 796 28.26 35.86 32.52
CA LYS A 796 29.48 35.17 32.07
C LYS A 796 29.83 34.05 33.07
N MET A 797 30.20 32.86 32.60
CA MET A 797 31.09 31.88 33.28
C MET A 797 31.67 30.96 32.17
N SER A 798 32.91 31.14 31.70
CA SER A 798 34.20 30.59 32.20
C SER A 798 34.48 29.15 31.73
N ASP A 799 35.36 29.03 30.73
CA ASP A 799 36.02 27.78 30.28
C ASP A 799 37.04 27.28 31.33
N PRO A 800 37.28 25.96 31.41
CA PRO A 800 38.55 25.43 31.90
C PRO A 800 39.36 24.66 30.84
N ASP A 801 40.64 25.01 30.88
CA ASP A 801 41.90 24.50 30.33
C ASP A 801 42.05 22.98 30.06
N PRO A 802 42.81 22.54 29.02
CA PRO A 802 43.03 21.15 28.67
C PRO A 802 44.40 20.65 29.15
N SER A 803 44.43 19.69 30.09
CA SER A 803 45.63 18.88 30.33
C SER A 803 45.33 17.61 31.13
N SER A 804 45.44 16.43 30.51
CA SER A 804 45.99 15.17 31.06
C SER A 804 45.80 13.98 30.08
N PRO A 805 46.70 12.97 30.08
CA PRO A 805 47.04 12.17 28.89
C PRO A 805 46.17 10.93 28.65
N VAL A 806 46.17 10.49 27.38
CA VAL A 806 45.50 9.32 26.83
C VAL A 806 46.43 8.10 26.88
N ASP A 807 45.98 6.99 27.46
CA ASP A 807 46.63 5.67 27.36
C ASP A 807 46.04 4.85 26.18
N PRO A 808 46.86 4.10 25.41
CA PRO A 808 46.40 3.35 24.24
C PRO A 808 45.86 1.95 24.60
N PRO A 809 44.91 1.38 23.83
CA PRO A 809 44.43 0.01 24.03
C PRO A 809 45.35 -1.03 23.37
N LEU A 810 45.60 -2.14 24.08
CA LEU A 810 46.29 -3.34 23.61
C LEU A 810 45.35 -4.30 22.83
N PRO A 811 45.88 -5.15 21.92
CA PRO A 811 45.10 -5.84 20.90
C PRO A 811 44.49 -7.19 21.31
N LEU A 812 43.43 -7.56 20.58
CA LEU A 812 42.66 -8.81 20.60
C LEU A 812 43.51 -10.06 20.33
N ALA A 813 43.19 -11.15 21.04
CA ALA A 813 43.63 -12.52 20.74
C ALA A 813 42.43 -13.39 20.34
N SER A 814 42.48 -13.95 19.14
CA SER A 814 41.61 -15.03 18.66
C SER A 814 42.16 -16.41 19.06
N PRO A 815 41.30 -17.41 19.33
CA PRO A 815 41.66 -18.80 19.15
C PRO A 815 41.05 -19.37 17.86
N ARG A 816 41.93 -19.84 16.97
CA ARG A 816 41.61 -20.74 15.87
C ARG A 816 41.58 -22.18 16.40
N THR A 817 40.65 -23.01 15.92
CA THR A 817 40.97 -24.38 15.48
C THR A 817 39.88 -24.91 14.53
N PRO A 818 40.23 -25.70 13.50
CA PRO A 818 39.35 -26.03 12.38
C PRO A 818 38.80 -27.46 12.46
N LEU A 819 37.64 -27.70 11.84
CA LEU A 819 37.22 -29.04 11.45
C LEU A 819 36.89 -29.06 9.96
N GLN A 820 37.64 -29.92 9.28
CA GLN A 820 37.69 -30.17 7.86
C GLN A 820 36.69 -31.28 7.52
N LEU A 821 35.81 -31.07 6.54
CA LEU A 821 35.13 -32.17 5.83
C LEU A 821 35.14 -31.85 4.33
N SER A 822 35.95 -32.64 3.63
CA SER A 822 36.12 -32.69 2.18
C SER A 822 35.06 -33.58 1.52
N PHE A 823 34.65 -33.25 0.29
CA PHE A 823 34.80 -34.05 -0.95
C PHE A 823 33.84 -33.59 -2.07
N PRO A 824 34.11 -33.93 -3.35
CA PRO A 824 34.18 -32.97 -4.46
C PRO A 824 33.09 -33.21 -5.51
N PHE A 825 32.96 -32.33 -6.51
CA PHE A 825 32.78 -32.77 -7.90
C PHE A 825 33.13 -31.65 -8.88
N LEU A 826 34.12 -31.93 -9.73
CA LEU A 826 34.46 -31.21 -10.96
C LEU A 826 33.49 -31.63 -12.07
N ARG A 827 33.13 -30.72 -12.97
CA ARG A 827 33.15 -31.02 -14.41
C ARG A 827 33.29 -29.75 -15.27
N GLU A 828 34.24 -29.87 -16.19
CA GLU A 828 34.75 -28.92 -17.16
C GLU A 828 33.83 -28.74 -18.38
N GLY A 829 34.13 -27.72 -19.20
CA GLY A 829 33.83 -27.70 -20.64
C GLY A 829 33.08 -26.46 -21.12
N SER A 830 33.74 -25.33 -21.38
CA SER A 830 34.36 -24.95 -22.67
C SER A 830 33.35 -24.45 -23.74
N ARG A 831 33.33 -23.12 -23.98
CA ARG A 831 33.90 -22.39 -25.14
C ARG A 831 32.92 -22.02 -26.27
N VAL A 832 32.69 -20.69 -26.35
CA VAL A 832 32.77 -19.77 -27.52
C VAL A 832 32.10 -20.17 -28.83
N TRP A 833 31.21 -19.31 -29.36
CA TRP A 833 31.24 -18.82 -30.76
C TRP A 833 30.47 -17.48 -30.86
N GLU A 834 31.21 -16.41 -31.17
CA GLU A 834 30.70 -15.10 -31.61
C GLU A 834 30.06 -15.20 -33.00
N ARG A 835 29.02 -14.40 -33.26
CA ARG A 835 28.64 -13.96 -34.61
C ARG A 835 27.97 -12.58 -34.55
N GLU A 836 28.64 -11.64 -35.21
CA GLU A 836 28.24 -10.26 -35.47
C GLU A 836 26.78 -10.14 -35.98
N ARG A 837 26.05 -9.12 -35.51
CA ARG A 837 24.83 -8.64 -36.17
C ARG A 837 24.81 -7.11 -36.21
N LYS A 838 24.67 -6.60 -37.43
CA LYS A 838 24.61 -5.18 -37.84
C LYS A 838 23.44 -4.43 -37.16
N PRO A 839 23.55 -3.10 -37.01
CA PRO A 839 22.54 -2.27 -36.36
C PRO A 839 21.27 -2.11 -37.23
N PRO A 840 20.07 -2.00 -36.62
CA PRO A 840 18.81 -1.72 -37.33
C PRO A 840 18.69 -0.23 -37.70
N GLN A 841 18.05 0.04 -38.84
CA GLN A 841 17.82 1.38 -39.39
C GLN A 841 16.64 2.11 -38.70
N PRO A 842 16.58 3.45 -38.75
CA PRO A 842 15.52 4.23 -38.11
C PRO A 842 14.20 4.10 -38.89
N GLY A 843 13.15 3.58 -38.24
CA GLY A 843 11.81 3.50 -38.84
C GLY A 843 10.85 2.47 -38.23
N GLU A 844 11.31 1.55 -37.39
CA GLU A 844 10.43 0.58 -36.73
C GLU A 844 9.84 1.14 -35.44
N LEU A 845 8.51 1.31 -35.41
CA LEU A 845 7.74 1.58 -34.20
C LEU A 845 7.72 0.33 -33.29
N PRO A 846 7.90 0.45 -31.97
CA PRO A 846 7.80 -0.68 -31.07
C PRO A 846 6.33 -1.12 -30.93
N SER A 847 6.07 -2.40 -31.23
CA SER A 847 4.74 -3.01 -31.16
C SER A 847 4.10 -2.89 -29.76
N PRO A 848 2.81 -2.52 -29.66
CA PRO A 848 2.11 -2.38 -28.40
C PRO A 848 1.41 -3.70 -28.06
N LEU A 849 2.05 -4.55 -27.25
CA LEU A 849 1.52 -5.64 -26.39
C LEU A 849 2.52 -6.80 -26.34
N PRO A 850 2.97 -7.26 -25.15
CA PRO A 850 3.84 -8.42 -25.08
C PRO A 850 3.01 -9.70 -25.20
N THR A 851 2.79 -10.19 -26.41
CA THR A 851 2.25 -11.53 -26.68
C THR A 851 3.28 -12.62 -26.40
N LYS A 852 4.16 -12.51 -25.39
CA LYS A 852 5.18 -13.53 -25.10
C LYS A 852 5.04 -14.11 -23.69
N ARG A 853 4.80 -15.42 -23.61
CA ARG A 853 4.86 -16.18 -22.36
C ARG A 853 6.30 -16.47 -22.00
N THR A 854 6.67 -16.31 -20.73
CA THR A 854 8.01 -16.66 -20.25
C THR A 854 8.19 -18.19 -20.28
N ARG A 855 9.01 -18.68 -21.21
CA ARG A 855 9.36 -20.11 -21.33
C ARG A 855 10.61 -20.41 -20.51
N THR A 856 10.78 -21.66 -20.08
CA THR A 856 12.05 -22.10 -19.45
C THR A 856 13.22 -21.88 -20.43
N TYR A 857 14.41 -21.61 -19.91
CA TYR A 857 15.62 -21.40 -20.71
C TYR A 857 15.84 -22.55 -21.72
N SER A 858 15.65 -23.80 -21.31
CA SER A 858 15.79 -24.97 -22.17
C SER A 858 14.74 -25.05 -23.30
N ALA A 859 13.49 -24.64 -23.04
CA ALA A 859 12.46 -24.55 -24.08
C ALA A 859 12.71 -23.39 -25.05
N THR A 860 13.24 -22.28 -24.55
CA THR A 860 13.61 -21.09 -25.36
C THR A 860 14.78 -21.40 -26.29
N VAL A 861 15.81 -22.10 -25.80
CA VAL A 861 16.94 -22.55 -26.62
C VAL A 861 16.48 -23.52 -27.70
N ARG A 862 15.62 -24.51 -27.38
CA ARG A 862 15.07 -25.46 -28.35
C ARG A 862 14.20 -24.78 -29.42
N ALA A 863 13.37 -23.81 -29.02
CA ALA A 863 12.58 -23.01 -29.95
C ALA A 863 13.46 -22.14 -30.87
N LYS A 864 14.53 -21.53 -30.33
CA LYS A 864 15.48 -20.72 -31.12
C LYS A 864 16.30 -21.55 -32.12
N SER A 865 16.57 -22.82 -31.82
CA SER A 865 17.28 -23.75 -32.73
C SER A 865 16.38 -24.46 -33.74
N GLY A 866 15.05 -24.31 -33.66
CA GLY A 866 14.11 -25.00 -34.53
C GLY A 866 14.05 -24.42 -35.94
N GLN A 867 13.77 -25.28 -36.94
CA GLN A 867 13.51 -24.86 -38.31
C GLN A 867 12.23 -24.02 -38.38
N VAL A 868 12.27 -22.94 -39.17
CA VAL A 868 11.07 -22.16 -39.51
C VAL A 868 10.27 -22.93 -40.56
N LEU A 869 9.03 -23.26 -40.22
CA LEU A 869 8.06 -23.96 -41.05
C LEU A 869 6.97 -22.99 -41.52
N LYS A 870 6.26 -23.37 -42.59
CA LYS A 870 5.10 -22.65 -43.12
C LYS A 870 3.82 -23.44 -42.87
N GLY A 871 2.71 -22.72 -42.79
CA GLY A 871 1.38 -23.30 -42.65
C GLY A 871 0.28 -22.27 -42.84
N VAL A 872 -0.95 -22.72 -42.64
CA VAL A 872 -2.15 -21.88 -42.72
C VAL A 872 -2.88 -21.94 -41.38
N CYS A 873 -3.30 -20.81 -40.85
CA CYS A 873 -4.14 -20.76 -39.66
C CYS A 873 -5.46 -21.49 -39.96
N LYS A 874 -5.74 -22.58 -39.24
CA LYS A 874 -6.96 -23.36 -39.41
C LYS A 874 -8.11 -22.73 -38.64
N ASN A 875 -7.84 -22.32 -37.40
CA ASN A 875 -8.76 -21.59 -36.55
C ASN A 875 -7.98 -20.95 -35.41
N PHE A 876 -8.48 -19.82 -34.92
CA PHE A 876 -7.93 -19.17 -33.75
C PHE A 876 -9.04 -18.42 -33.02
N SER A 877 -9.16 -18.65 -31.71
CA SER A 877 -10.18 -17.99 -30.88
C SER A 877 -9.53 -16.94 -30.00
N ARG A 878 -9.88 -15.67 -30.22
CA ARG A 878 -9.39 -14.55 -29.39
C ARG A 878 -9.82 -14.68 -27.94
N SER A 879 -11.07 -15.09 -27.68
CA SER A 879 -11.60 -15.23 -26.32
C SER A 879 -10.98 -16.40 -25.56
N GLN A 880 -10.62 -17.48 -26.25
CA GLN A 880 -9.95 -18.63 -25.65
C GLN A 880 -8.42 -18.56 -25.70
N GLY A 881 -7.86 -17.59 -26.44
CA GLY A 881 -6.42 -17.34 -26.53
C GLY A 881 -5.60 -18.44 -27.21
N HIS A 882 -6.22 -19.31 -28.03
CA HIS A 882 -5.51 -20.38 -28.71
C HIS A 882 -6.21 -20.83 -30.00
N GLY A 883 -5.50 -21.64 -30.80
CA GLY A 883 -5.95 -22.12 -32.09
C GLY A 883 -5.07 -23.24 -32.64
N PHE A 884 -5.20 -23.50 -33.95
CA PHE A 884 -4.45 -24.53 -34.65
C PHE A 884 -3.94 -24.03 -36.01
N ILE A 885 -2.73 -24.48 -36.37
CA ILE A 885 -2.09 -24.23 -37.67
C ILE A 885 -2.01 -25.55 -38.43
N ARG A 886 -2.47 -25.53 -39.69
CA ARG A 886 -2.30 -26.64 -40.62
C ARG A 886 -0.94 -26.53 -41.32
N PRO A 887 -0.02 -27.49 -41.17
CA PRO A 887 1.30 -27.43 -41.78
C PRO A 887 1.26 -27.50 -43.31
N SER A 888 2.09 -26.70 -44.01
CA SER A 888 2.14 -26.71 -45.48
C SER A 888 2.78 -27.97 -46.07
N HIS A 889 3.53 -28.72 -45.26
CA HIS A 889 4.20 -29.97 -45.65
C HIS A 889 3.33 -31.22 -45.40
N GLY A 890 2.06 -31.03 -44.98
CA GLY A 890 1.17 -32.11 -44.54
C GLY A 890 1.48 -32.59 -43.11
N GLY A 891 0.48 -33.15 -42.43
CA GLY A 891 0.60 -33.63 -41.05
C GLY A 891 -0.62 -33.28 -40.19
N GLU A 892 -0.54 -33.60 -38.89
CA GLU A 892 -1.55 -33.20 -37.91
C GLU A 892 -1.53 -31.69 -37.66
N ASP A 893 -2.69 -31.13 -37.31
CA ASP A 893 -2.79 -29.71 -36.97
C ASP A 893 -2.01 -29.40 -35.69
N ILE A 894 -1.23 -28.31 -35.70
CA ILE A 894 -0.33 -27.95 -34.61
C ILE A 894 -0.98 -26.87 -33.76
N PHE A 895 -1.05 -27.11 -32.45
CA PHE A 895 -1.59 -26.16 -31.47
C PHE A 895 -0.77 -24.86 -31.44
N VAL A 896 -1.44 -23.70 -31.38
CA VAL A 896 -0.82 -22.38 -31.18
C VAL A 896 -1.54 -21.64 -30.04
N HIS A 897 -0.77 -20.93 -29.22
CA HIS A 897 -1.28 -20.09 -28.14
C HIS A 897 -1.08 -18.61 -28.48
N ILE A 898 -1.95 -17.72 -27.99
CA ILE A 898 -1.88 -16.26 -28.21
C ILE A 898 -0.52 -15.68 -27.86
N SER A 899 0.09 -16.22 -26.81
CA SER A 899 1.40 -15.80 -26.30
C SER A 899 2.59 -16.27 -27.15
N ASP A 900 2.33 -16.83 -28.32
CA ASP A 900 3.35 -17.28 -29.25
C ASP A 900 3.15 -16.69 -30.65
N ILE A 901 2.16 -15.80 -30.82
CA ILE A 901 1.90 -15.07 -32.05
C ILE A 901 2.59 -13.72 -31.98
N GLU A 902 3.37 -13.42 -33.01
CA GLU A 902 4.02 -12.14 -33.22
C GLU A 902 3.25 -11.32 -34.27
N GLY A 903 3.09 -10.03 -34.02
CA GLY A 903 2.36 -9.10 -34.89
C GLY A 903 1.08 -8.56 -34.27
N GLU A 904 0.48 -7.58 -34.94
CA GLU A 904 -0.62 -6.78 -34.39
C GLU A 904 -2.01 -7.36 -34.69
N TYR A 905 -2.10 -8.30 -35.63
CA TYR A 905 -3.36 -8.90 -36.10
C TYR A 905 -3.68 -10.19 -35.36
N VAL A 906 -4.98 -10.38 -35.08
CA VAL A 906 -5.54 -11.66 -34.64
C VAL A 906 -5.57 -12.60 -35.85
N PRO A 907 -4.93 -13.79 -35.79
CA PRO A 907 -5.00 -14.74 -36.89
C PRO A 907 -6.44 -15.17 -37.16
N MET A 908 -6.82 -15.23 -38.43
CA MET A 908 -8.10 -15.75 -38.89
C MET A 908 -7.88 -17.01 -39.72
N GLU A 909 -8.95 -17.80 -39.91
CA GLU A 909 -8.89 -18.97 -40.77
C GLU A 909 -8.48 -18.58 -42.20
N GLY A 910 -7.47 -19.27 -42.72
CA GLY A 910 -6.91 -19.03 -44.05
C GLY A 910 -5.65 -18.17 -44.08
N ASP A 911 -5.25 -17.54 -42.96
CA ASP A 911 -4.02 -16.74 -42.91
C ASP A 911 -2.77 -17.59 -43.12
N GLU A 912 -1.86 -17.14 -43.98
CA GLU A 912 -0.57 -17.78 -44.13
C GLU A 912 0.35 -17.37 -42.98
N VAL A 913 0.98 -18.36 -42.35
CA VAL A 913 1.85 -18.15 -41.19
C VAL A 913 3.18 -18.86 -41.34
N THR A 914 4.22 -18.27 -40.75
CA THR A 914 5.47 -18.96 -40.43
C THR A 914 5.54 -19.24 -38.95
N TYR A 915 6.09 -20.38 -38.55
CA TYR A 915 6.19 -20.78 -37.14
C TYR A 915 7.34 -21.76 -36.94
N LYS A 916 7.77 -21.93 -35.69
CA LYS A 916 8.68 -23.00 -35.27
C LYS A 916 7.93 -23.98 -34.37
N VAL A 917 8.53 -25.14 -34.14
CA VAL A 917 7.90 -26.20 -33.34
C VAL A 917 8.67 -26.42 -32.05
N CYS A 918 7.97 -26.52 -30.93
CA CYS A 918 8.56 -26.87 -29.64
C CYS A 918 7.79 -28.01 -28.96
N PRO A 919 8.47 -29.04 -28.40
CA PRO A 919 7.84 -30.04 -27.55
C PRO A 919 7.33 -29.44 -26.23
N ILE A 920 6.17 -29.91 -25.76
CA ILE A 920 5.51 -29.44 -24.53
C ILE A 920 5.80 -30.40 -23.35
N PRO A 921 6.30 -29.92 -22.18
CA PRO A 921 6.47 -30.72 -20.96
C PRO A 921 5.13 -31.25 -20.40
N PRO A 922 5.10 -32.29 -19.53
CA PRO A 922 6.24 -32.97 -18.90
C PRO A 922 6.82 -34.14 -19.71
N LYS A 923 6.09 -34.64 -20.72
CA LYS A 923 6.50 -35.81 -21.52
C LYS A 923 7.14 -35.48 -22.87
N ASN A 924 7.09 -34.21 -23.33
CA ASN A 924 7.60 -33.75 -24.63
C ASN A 924 7.02 -34.52 -25.85
N GLN A 925 5.82 -35.12 -25.69
CA GLN A 925 5.16 -35.92 -26.74
C GLN A 925 4.28 -35.09 -27.67
N LYS A 926 3.77 -33.95 -27.21
CA LYS A 926 2.96 -33.03 -28.01
C LYS A 926 3.81 -31.85 -28.46
N ILE A 927 3.55 -31.36 -29.66
CA ILE A 927 4.23 -30.22 -30.27
C ILE A 927 3.32 -29.00 -30.34
N GLN A 928 3.91 -27.82 -30.16
CA GLN A 928 3.24 -26.52 -30.25
C GLN A 928 3.97 -25.63 -31.26
N ALA A 929 3.21 -24.80 -31.98
CA ALA A 929 3.70 -23.76 -32.85
C ALA A 929 4.07 -22.51 -32.04
N VAL A 930 5.25 -21.96 -32.34
CA VAL A 930 5.93 -20.94 -31.54
C VAL A 930 6.61 -19.94 -32.46
N ASP A 931 6.82 -18.69 -32.02
CA ASP A 931 7.29 -17.61 -32.90
C ASP A 931 6.43 -17.53 -34.18
N VAL A 932 5.11 -17.53 -34.03
CA VAL A 932 4.15 -17.57 -35.13
C VAL A 932 3.99 -16.17 -35.71
N VAL A 933 4.37 -15.96 -36.96
CA VAL A 933 4.25 -14.68 -37.67
C VAL A 933 3.30 -14.86 -38.84
N ILE A 934 2.27 -14.01 -38.93
CA ILE A 934 1.39 -13.95 -40.11
C ILE A 934 2.18 -13.34 -41.28
N THR A 935 2.32 -14.08 -42.38
CA THR A 935 3.01 -13.63 -43.58
C THR A 935 2.07 -13.05 -44.62
N HIS A 936 0.85 -13.57 -44.73
CA HIS A 936 -0.19 -13.03 -45.60
C HIS A 936 -1.56 -13.15 -44.93
N LEU A 937 -2.30 -12.04 -44.90
CA LEU A 937 -3.69 -11.99 -44.47
C LEU A 937 -4.60 -12.60 -45.53
N ASN A 938 -5.60 -13.37 -45.12
CA ASN A 938 -6.54 -14.02 -46.03
C ASN A 938 -7.45 -12.99 -46.74
N PRO A 939 -7.33 -12.78 -48.07
CA PRO A 939 -8.06 -11.74 -48.78
C PRO A 939 -9.58 -11.84 -48.60
N GLY A 940 -10.25 -10.70 -48.36
CA GLY A 940 -11.69 -10.65 -48.16
C GLY A 940 -12.16 -11.01 -46.74
N THR A 941 -11.24 -11.28 -45.81
CA THR A 941 -11.53 -11.50 -44.39
C THR A 941 -11.42 -10.19 -43.62
N LYS A 942 -12.34 -9.94 -42.68
CA LYS A 942 -12.22 -8.82 -41.72
C LYS A 942 -11.22 -9.23 -40.64
N HIS A 943 -10.03 -8.65 -40.66
CA HIS A 943 -9.06 -8.84 -39.60
C HIS A 943 -9.28 -7.83 -38.48
N GLU A 944 -8.98 -8.24 -37.26
CA GLU A 944 -9.00 -7.38 -36.10
C GLU A 944 -7.58 -7.31 -35.52
N THR A 945 -7.18 -6.15 -35.00
CA THR A 945 -5.95 -6.04 -34.22
C THR A 945 -6.19 -6.47 -32.78
N TRP A 946 -5.12 -6.80 -32.05
CA TRP A 946 -5.24 -7.13 -30.62
C TRP A 946 -5.84 -5.99 -29.77
N SER A 947 -5.73 -4.74 -30.23
CA SER A 947 -6.34 -3.55 -29.62
C SER A 947 -7.80 -3.32 -30.00
N GLY A 948 -8.41 -4.20 -30.81
CA GLY A 948 -9.82 -4.16 -31.18
C GLY A 948 -10.16 -3.33 -32.43
N GLN A 949 -9.17 -2.97 -33.25
CA GLN A 949 -9.41 -2.23 -34.49
C GLN A 949 -9.71 -3.20 -35.63
N ILE A 950 -10.85 -3.03 -36.31
CA ILE A 950 -11.22 -3.85 -37.48
C ILE A 950 -10.61 -3.23 -38.75
N ILE A 951 -9.87 -4.05 -39.49
CA ILE A 951 -9.22 -3.71 -40.77
C ILE A 951 -9.67 -4.74 -41.81
N SER A 952 -10.21 -4.28 -42.94
CA SER A 952 -10.50 -5.16 -44.08
C SER A 952 -9.25 -5.29 -44.96
N SER A 953 -8.83 -6.52 -45.25
CA SER A 953 -7.74 -6.83 -46.21
C SER A 953 -8.26 -7.25 -47.57
#